data_AF-A0A7C7Q1I3-F1
#
_entry.id   AF-A0A7C7Q1I3-F1
#
_cell.length_a   1.000
_cell.length_b   1.000
_cell.length_c   1.000
_cell.angle_alpha   90.00
_cell.angle_beta   90.00
_cell.angle_gamma   90.00
#
_symmetry.space_group_name_H-M   'P 1'
#
loop_
_entity.id
_entity.type
_entity.pdbx_description
1 polymer ?
#
loop_
_entity_poly.entity_id
_entity_poly.type
_entity_poly.pdbx_seq_one_letter_code
_entity_poly.pdbx_strand_id
1 'polypeptide(L)'
;MSVLHGKGVWAYRKKELDRAIQIAPQMGATHIIYKVGQGSTYYPGMAQVARKITAADLIPFAWMWLLLDDPQGEAQVVVWAFQDGFQGFVFDTESAQCRNRFEQAAQLGQYLRVAGLDLNKLYNCSFPNISHHRDLPYDQMNEFCKGGLMPMSYGTFFAPGSSVPPDQQAQRVIDEWTYGHYEYWCRRWGYRPPLHPVLAPYHDEHGHVRMSPEEFQVWLDRLAAHHPTFFSVFTAAVINDDLLPLLRACSLVEVPTPVSIGMQVEVVSPEVGFLNVRATPSTEQPPITRVNDGAMLQALEPEEDVRAKVSQEGQWLHVRTPDDVEGYVAAWYLRLPEEAVEAGVQVEVVSPEVGFLNVRPTPSTAQPPIAQVDDGVVLEALEPEEDVQAKVGQEGRWLRVRTPEGIEGYVAAWYLRPYEEAPVGEPIPHLVVHSAAGLNVRRGPGLGLPPIWHVVDRTVLEVLEDPTKVGDKVGKDRWLKVRTPSLHEGYVNGLYVRAKRPADKRKPVEDAALPYGECAWIFGIHGATADGTGDFRHLFEGKNKTGWVLFTQTVGTDPDHGSGHDVTMWSGSGYGVIIRLNHDYEPSGTLPVRAKYADFARACARYVQNSQGCHIWIIGNEQNNVREHPGGAEHPVEHITPEMYAEAFNLARRRIKEVQPEAIVVPGAVDPYNTYPWRLLGNRRNRPLEYFKEMLSHIDDLDGIALHTYTHWMDVGLITRKTVFTHEFLQPGTPKEHYYDFQAYRPFAEAIPEKWRDRPIYITETNHWLALEHQPRNREEEKKVGWVNKDKGWVQAAYAEIHRWNSTPHAQQIHCLLLYRWTGDEWAIEHLGEIHKDFKKALDHDYRWRR
;
A
#
# COMPACT_ATOMS: atom_id res chain seq x y z
N MET A 1 -0.44 24.42 -6.18
CA MET A 1 -0.11 25.62 -6.98
C MET A 1 0.46 26.67 -6.04
N SER A 2 1.61 27.29 -6.35
CA SER A 2 2.10 28.42 -5.54
C SER A 2 1.34 29.68 -5.94
N VAL A 3 0.66 30.32 -4.98
CA VAL A 3 -0.09 31.55 -5.22
C VAL A 3 0.90 32.72 -5.34
N LEU A 4 0.69 33.64 -6.28
CA LEU A 4 1.52 34.83 -6.43
C LEU A 4 1.24 35.79 -5.26
N HIS A 5 2.30 36.39 -4.70
CA HIS A 5 2.19 37.32 -3.56
C HIS A 5 2.87 38.65 -3.84
N GLY A 6 2.28 39.73 -3.32
CA GLY A 6 2.84 41.09 -3.41
C GLY A 6 2.10 41.98 -4.42
N LYS A 7 2.80 42.98 -4.95
CA LYS A 7 2.21 43.94 -5.91
C LYS A 7 3.03 44.00 -7.19
N GLY A 8 2.36 44.25 -8.31
CA GLY A 8 2.99 44.40 -9.63
C GLY A 8 2.78 45.77 -10.26
N VAL A 9 3.72 46.19 -11.11
CA VAL A 9 3.59 47.38 -11.97
C VAL A 9 3.79 47.00 -13.43
N TRP A 10 2.86 47.41 -14.28
CA TRP A 10 2.96 47.15 -15.72
C TRP A 10 3.66 48.29 -16.45
N ALA A 11 4.50 47.93 -17.42
CA ALA A 11 5.13 48.86 -18.35
C ALA A 11 5.24 48.24 -19.75
N TYR A 12 5.06 49.05 -20.78
CA TYR A 12 5.10 48.55 -22.17
C TYR A 12 5.91 49.41 -23.13
N ARG A 13 6.30 50.63 -22.70
CA ARG A 13 7.20 51.50 -23.47
C ARG A 13 8.59 51.51 -22.86
N LYS A 14 9.62 51.71 -23.69
CA LYS A 14 11.01 51.81 -23.21
C LYS A 14 11.19 52.88 -22.14
N LYS A 15 10.51 54.03 -22.29
CA LYS A 15 10.53 55.14 -21.33
C LYS A 15 9.76 54.85 -20.03
N GLU A 16 8.87 53.86 -20.03
CA GLU A 16 8.11 53.47 -18.84
C GLU A 16 8.87 52.53 -17.93
N LEU A 17 9.83 51.76 -18.45
CA LEU A 17 10.61 50.82 -17.62
C LEU A 17 11.32 51.54 -16.48
N ASP A 18 11.96 52.67 -16.77
CA ASP A 18 12.67 53.47 -15.76
C ASP A 18 11.71 54.00 -14.70
N ARG A 19 10.54 54.46 -15.14
CA ARG A 19 9.48 54.92 -14.24
C ARG A 19 8.94 53.77 -13.37
N ALA A 20 8.71 52.59 -13.94
CA ALA A 20 8.24 51.41 -13.22
C ALA A 20 9.24 50.99 -12.12
N ILE A 21 10.53 50.94 -12.46
CA ILE A 21 11.61 50.66 -11.51
C ILE A 21 11.65 51.70 -10.39
N GLN A 22 11.47 52.98 -10.74
CA GLN A 22 11.48 54.08 -9.76
C GLN A 22 10.30 54.00 -8.77
N ILE A 23 9.09 53.68 -9.25
CA ILE A 23 7.88 53.72 -8.40
C ILE A 23 7.60 52.41 -7.68
N ALA A 24 8.07 51.27 -8.18
CA ALA A 24 7.75 49.96 -7.61
C ALA A 24 8.09 49.86 -6.11
N PRO A 25 9.29 50.25 -5.62
CA PRO A 25 9.58 50.23 -4.18
C PRO A 25 8.69 51.19 -3.37
N GLN A 26 8.29 52.32 -3.95
CA GLN A 26 7.48 53.33 -3.27
C GLN A 26 6.05 52.86 -3.02
N MET A 27 5.50 52.00 -3.88
CA MET A 27 4.20 51.37 -3.70
C MET A 27 4.26 49.97 -3.05
N GLY A 28 5.46 49.50 -2.69
CA GLY A 28 5.66 48.15 -2.16
C GLY A 28 5.45 47.04 -3.20
N ALA A 29 5.66 47.34 -4.48
CA ALA A 29 5.64 46.35 -5.54
C ALA A 29 6.95 45.57 -5.60
N THR A 30 6.79 44.27 -5.86
CA THR A 30 7.87 43.29 -5.97
C THR A 30 8.06 42.84 -7.41
N HIS A 31 7.08 43.06 -8.28
CA HIS A 31 7.07 42.59 -9.67
C HIS A 31 6.99 43.74 -10.67
N ILE A 32 7.74 43.65 -11.77
CA ILE A 32 7.53 44.46 -12.97
C ILE A 32 7.04 43.54 -14.09
N ILE A 33 5.87 43.87 -14.64
CA ILE A 33 5.23 43.15 -15.75
C ILE A 33 5.50 43.94 -17.03
N TYR A 34 6.46 43.50 -17.83
CA TYR A 34 6.98 44.25 -18.98
C TYR A 34 6.56 43.63 -20.32
N LYS A 35 6.17 44.47 -21.29
CA LYS A 35 5.76 44.00 -22.62
C LYS A 35 6.97 43.50 -23.40
N VAL A 36 6.99 42.21 -23.72
CA VAL A 36 8.10 41.57 -24.43
C VAL A 36 7.80 41.26 -25.89
N GLY A 37 6.53 41.29 -26.29
CA GLY A 37 6.14 40.96 -27.65
C GLY A 37 4.66 41.20 -27.95
N GLN A 38 4.28 40.82 -29.16
CA GLN A 38 2.92 40.84 -29.66
C GLN A 38 2.75 39.75 -30.72
N GLY A 39 1.76 38.88 -30.53
CA GLY A 39 1.64 37.63 -31.29
C GLY A 39 2.97 36.85 -31.30
N SER A 40 3.37 36.35 -32.46
CA SER A 40 4.65 35.63 -32.62
C SER A 40 5.88 36.54 -32.71
N THR A 41 5.74 37.86 -32.53
CA THR A 41 6.87 38.80 -32.58
C THR A 41 7.43 39.05 -31.18
N TYR A 42 8.69 38.67 -30.97
CA TYR A 42 9.48 39.01 -29.77
C TYR A 42 10.32 40.27 -30.00
N TYR A 43 10.28 41.21 -29.07
CA TYR A 43 11.03 42.45 -29.17
C TYR A 43 12.52 42.25 -28.86
N PRO A 44 13.43 42.97 -29.54
CA PRO A 44 14.86 42.84 -29.26
C PRO A 44 15.25 43.47 -27.92
N GLY A 45 16.25 42.90 -27.27
CA GLY A 45 16.87 43.46 -26.06
C GLY A 45 16.20 43.08 -24.74
N MET A 46 15.30 42.09 -24.72
CA MET A 46 14.55 41.68 -23.53
C MET A 46 15.43 41.09 -22.42
N ALA A 47 16.51 40.38 -22.74
CA ALA A 47 17.52 39.96 -21.75
C ALA A 47 18.12 41.15 -20.97
N GLN A 48 18.30 42.31 -21.61
CA GLN A 48 18.80 43.51 -20.93
C GLN A 48 17.73 44.11 -20.04
N VAL A 49 16.46 44.05 -20.46
CA VAL A 49 15.32 44.50 -19.65
C VAL A 49 15.16 43.64 -18.39
N ALA A 50 15.13 42.31 -18.53
CA ALA A 50 15.02 41.39 -17.39
C ALA A 50 16.15 41.63 -16.39
N ARG A 51 17.41 41.70 -16.85
CA ARG A 51 18.56 42.04 -16.00
C ARG A 51 18.41 43.39 -15.31
N LYS A 52 17.88 44.40 -15.99
CA LYS A 52 17.68 45.73 -15.40
C LYS A 52 16.64 45.72 -14.29
N ILE A 53 15.56 44.95 -14.45
CA ILE A 53 14.52 44.76 -13.43
C ILE A 53 15.12 44.02 -12.22
N THR A 54 15.80 42.90 -12.46
CA THR A 54 16.43 42.10 -11.39
C THR A 54 17.51 42.88 -10.65
N ALA A 55 18.30 43.71 -11.33
CA ALA A 55 19.30 44.57 -10.70
C ALA A 55 18.70 45.67 -9.79
N ALA A 56 17.40 45.89 -9.86
CA ALA A 56 16.65 46.77 -8.97
C ALA A 56 15.93 45.99 -7.84
N ASP A 57 16.31 44.72 -7.61
CA ASP A 57 15.70 43.80 -6.64
C ASP A 57 14.20 43.54 -6.88
N LEU A 58 13.79 43.57 -8.16
CA LEU A 58 12.43 43.31 -8.60
C LEU A 58 12.35 42.04 -9.45
N ILE A 59 11.17 41.41 -9.47
CA ILE A 59 10.90 40.17 -10.20
C ILE A 59 10.39 40.51 -11.61
N PRO A 60 11.11 40.13 -12.69
CA PRO A 60 10.69 40.40 -14.06
C PRO A 60 9.63 39.41 -14.52
N PHE A 61 8.43 39.90 -14.82
CA PHE A 61 7.37 39.18 -15.52
C PHE A 61 7.25 39.71 -16.95
N ALA A 62 7.08 38.79 -17.89
CA ALA A 62 6.86 39.11 -19.29
C ALA A 62 5.36 39.16 -19.58
N TRP A 63 4.95 39.99 -20.54
CA TRP A 63 3.62 39.86 -21.14
C TRP A 63 3.65 40.12 -22.64
N MET A 64 2.71 39.51 -23.36
CA MET A 64 2.47 39.79 -24.78
C MET A 64 1.01 40.13 -25.01
N TRP A 65 0.75 40.95 -26.02
CA TRP A 65 -0.60 41.07 -26.58
C TRP A 65 -0.86 39.88 -27.50
N LEU A 66 -1.78 39.00 -27.09
CA LEU A 66 -2.05 37.74 -27.77
C LEU A 66 -2.91 37.96 -29.02
N LEU A 67 -2.62 37.26 -30.12
CA LEU A 67 -3.37 37.36 -31.38
C LEU A 67 -3.94 36.02 -31.85
N LEU A 68 -3.31 34.90 -31.51
CA LEU A 68 -3.64 33.54 -31.95
C LEU A 68 -3.59 33.34 -33.47
N ASP A 69 -2.77 34.14 -34.17
CA ASP A 69 -2.48 34.00 -35.61
C ASP A 69 -1.44 32.89 -35.88
N ASP A 70 -0.52 32.70 -34.94
CA ASP A 70 0.56 31.71 -35.02
C ASP A 70 0.82 31.14 -33.61
N PRO A 71 0.02 30.15 -33.16
CA PRO A 71 0.14 29.58 -31.83
C PRO A 71 1.53 29.00 -31.53
N GLN A 72 2.24 28.49 -32.55
CA GLN A 72 3.59 27.95 -32.37
C GLN A 72 4.60 29.08 -32.18
N GLY A 73 4.55 30.13 -33.00
CA GLY A 73 5.40 31.30 -32.83
C GLY A 73 5.12 32.04 -31.52
N GLU A 74 3.85 32.14 -31.11
CA GLU A 74 3.46 32.68 -29.80
C GLU A 74 4.00 31.82 -28.65
N ALA A 75 3.96 30.48 -28.74
CA ALA A 75 4.62 29.63 -27.75
C ALA A 75 6.14 29.88 -27.69
N GLN A 76 6.77 30.13 -28.83
CA GLN A 76 8.21 30.42 -28.91
C GLN A 76 8.58 31.76 -28.25
N VAL A 77 7.70 32.77 -28.31
CA VAL A 77 7.86 34.03 -27.56
C VAL A 77 7.96 33.79 -26.06
N VAL A 78 7.16 32.87 -25.52
CA VAL A 78 7.18 32.51 -24.10
C VAL A 78 8.51 31.85 -23.73
N VAL A 79 8.97 30.91 -24.54
CA VAL A 79 10.28 30.24 -24.35
C VAL A 79 11.42 31.26 -24.33
N TRP A 80 11.45 32.20 -25.28
CA TRP A 80 12.47 33.24 -25.32
C TRP A 80 12.41 34.17 -24.10
N ALA A 81 11.23 34.53 -23.62
CA ALA A 81 11.09 35.32 -22.40
C ALA A 81 11.69 34.62 -21.17
N PHE A 82 11.42 33.32 -20.97
CA PHE A 82 12.04 32.59 -19.87
C PHE A 82 13.56 32.46 -20.03
N GLN A 83 14.06 32.23 -21.26
CA GLN A 83 15.50 32.19 -21.55
C GLN A 83 16.20 33.52 -21.29
N ASP A 84 15.52 34.64 -21.53
CA ASP A 84 16.02 35.99 -21.30
C ASP A 84 15.97 36.41 -19.82
N GLY A 85 15.42 35.56 -18.93
CA GLY A 85 15.47 35.72 -17.48
C GLY A 85 14.16 36.22 -16.84
N PHE A 86 13.05 36.23 -17.57
CA PHE A 86 11.74 36.47 -16.97
C PHE A 86 11.28 35.27 -16.14
N GLN A 87 10.57 35.52 -15.04
CA GLN A 87 10.18 34.50 -14.06
C GLN A 87 8.70 34.11 -14.13
N GLY A 88 7.90 34.84 -14.91
CA GLY A 88 6.50 34.55 -15.20
C GLY A 88 6.08 35.18 -16.53
N PHE A 89 5.01 34.67 -17.12
CA PHE A 89 4.53 35.11 -18.44
C PHE A 89 3.01 35.31 -18.45
N VAL A 90 2.56 36.50 -18.86
CA VAL A 90 1.14 36.87 -18.95
C VAL A 90 0.71 36.96 -20.41
N PHE A 91 -0.35 36.23 -20.76
CA PHE A 91 -1.04 36.40 -22.04
C PHE A 91 -2.15 37.41 -21.88
N ASP A 92 -2.08 38.50 -22.64
CA ASP A 92 -3.15 39.49 -22.71
C ASP A 92 -4.19 39.08 -23.76
N THR A 93 -5.28 38.47 -23.29
CA THR A 93 -6.34 37.84 -24.11
C THR A 93 -7.52 38.79 -24.30
N GLU A 94 -7.26 40.04 -24.71
CA GLU A 94 -8.31 41.04 -24.97
C GLU A 94 -8.55 41.34 -26.46
N SER A 95 -7.64 40.90 -27.32
CA SER A 95 -7.64 41.24 -28.74
C SER A 95 -8.90 40.75 -29.46
N ALA A 96 -9.49 41.59 -30.29
CA ALA A 96 -10.61 41.19 -31.16
C ALA A 96 -10.20 40.05 -32.11
N GLN A 97 -8.91 39.94 -32.43
CA GLN A 97 -8.33 38.86 -33.24
C GLN A 97 -8.46 37.49 -32.57
N CYS A 98 -8.45 37.43 -31.23
CA CYS A 98 -8.62 36.18 -30.48
C CYS A 98 -10.04 35.63 -30.55
N ARG A 99 -11.02 36.42 -31.03
CA ARG A 99 -12.43 36.01 -31.05
C ARG A 99 -12.65 34.75 -31.89
N ASN A 100 -13.33 33.78 -31.30
CA ASN A 100 -13.68 32.48 -31.85
C ASN A 100 -12.48 31.61 -32.23
N ARG A 101 -11.29 31.89 -31.71
CA ARG A 101 -10.06 31.14 -31.96
C ARG A 101 -9.76 30.11 -30.87
N PHE A 102 -10.77 29.32 -30.54
CA PHE A 102 -10.70 28.32 -29.46
C PHE A 102 -9.69 27.21 -29.79
N GLU A 103 -9.67 26.72 -31.04
CA GLU A 103 -8.72 25.67 -31.46
C GLU A 103 -7.27 26.16 -31.44
N GLN A 104 -7.03 27.40 -31.88
CA GLN A 104 -5.70 28.01 -31.87
C GLN A 104 -5.18 28.21 -30.44
N ALA A 105 -6.06 28.63 -29.51
CA ALA A 105 -5.72 28.71 -28.09
C ALA A 105 -5.38 27.34 -27.49
N ALA A 106 -6.12 26.28 -27.86
CA ALA A 106 -5.81 24.92 -27.44
C ALA A 106 -4.46 24.44 -27.99
N GLN A 107 -4.15 24.75 -29.26
CA GLN A 107 -2.85 24.45 -29.89
C GLN A 107 -1.69 25.18 -29.19
N LEU A 108 -1.87 26.46 -28.85
CA LEU A 108 -0.89 27.22 -28.05
C LEU A 108 -0.56 26.47 -26.75
N GLY A 109 -1.59 26.02 -26.03
CA GLY A 109 -1.42 25.21 -24.82
C GLY A 109 -0.66 23.90 -25.03
N GLN A 110 -0.89 23.19 -26.14
CA GLN A 110 -0.15 21.98 -26.49
C GLN A 110 1.34 22.27 -26.74
N TYR A 111 1.66 23.32 -27.50
CA TYR A 111 3.05 23.70 -27.77
C TYR A 111 3.81 24.08 -26.50
N LEU A 112 3.16 24.80 -25.57
CA LEU A 112 3.75 25.17 -24.28
C LEU A 112 4.05 23.94 -23.40
N ARG A 113 3.18 22.92 -23.42
CA ARG A 113 3.41 21.64 -22.71
C ARG A 113 4.58 20.87 -23.31
N VAL A 114 4.64 20.77 -24.63
CA VAL A 114 5.76 20.10 -25.34
C VAL A 114 7.09 20.81 -25.08
N ALA A 115 7.08 22.13 -24.96
CA ALA A 115 8.25 22.92 -24.58
C ALA A 115 8.71 22.69 -23.12
N GLY A 116 7.97 21.92 -22.31
CA GLY A 116 8.32 21.60 -20.93
C GLY A 116 8.25 22.80 -19.98
N LEU A 117 7.44 23.80 -20.31
CA LEU A 117 7.29 25.01 -19.49
C LEU A 117 6.46 24.71 -18.23
N ASP A 118 6.85 25.33 -17.12
CA ASP A 118 6.09 25.29 -15.87
C ASP A 118 4.80 26.12 -16.02
N LEU A 119 3.68 25.42 -16.19
CA LEU A 119 2.36 26.03 -16.39
C LEU A 119 1.91 26.89 -15.20
N ASN A 120 2.48 26.69 -14.00
CA ASN A 120 2.21 27.52 -12.82
C ASN A 120 2.81 28.93 -12.93
N LYS A 121 3.66 29.18 -13.94
CA LYS A 121 4.27 30.48 -14.24
C LYS A 121 3.61 31.19 -15.41
N LEU A 122 2.49 30.66 -15.92
CA LEU A 122 1.73 31.22 -17.03
C LEU A 122 0.40 31.79 -16.51
N TYR A 123 0.09 33.02 -16.91
CA TYR A 123 -1.06 33.78 -16.42
C TYR A 123 -1.92 34.27 -17.59
N ASN A 124 -3.23 34.36 -17.38
CA ASN A 124 -4.16 34.82 -18.39
C ASN A 124 -4.79 36.15 -17.98
N CYS A 125 -4.49 37.23 -18.70
CA CYS A 125 -5.13 38.52 -18.49
C CYS A 125 -6.42 38.60 -19.30
N SER A 126 -7.51 39.05 -18.67
CA SER A 126 -8.87 38.95 -19.20
C SER A 126 -9.69 40.20 -18.91
N PHE A 127 -10.82 40.37 -19.61
CA PHE A 127 -11.83 41.33 -19.21
C PHE A 127 -12.41 40.96 -17.83
N PRO A 128 -12.70 41.94 -16.94
CA PRO A 128 -13.23 41.67 -15.61
C PRO A 128 -14.65 41.09 -15.68
N ASN A 129 -15.44 41.50 -16.68
CA ASN A 129 -16.78 40.98 -16.93
C ASN A 129 -16.76 39.78 -17.89
N ILE A 130 -15.86 38.83 -17.67
CA ILE A 130 -15.56 37.67 -18.53
C ILE A 130 -16.81 36.95 -19.10
N SER A 131 -17.91 36.88 -18.35
CA SER A 131 -19.21 36.33 -18.80
C SER A 131 -19.79 36.96 -20.07
N HIS A 132 -19.40 38.20 -20.39
CA HIS A 132 -19.83 38.93 -21.59
C HIS A 132 -18.90 38.73 -22.79
N HIS A 133 -17.77 38.07 -22.61
CA HIS A 133 -16.72 37.89 -23.61
C HIS A 133 -16.52 36.40 -23.94
N ARG A 134 -17.63 35.69 -24.17
CA ARG A 134 -17.64 34.25 -24.48
C ARG A 134 -17.05 33.92 -25.86
N ASP A 135 -16.90 34.93 -26.70
CA ASP A 135 -16.20 34.86 -27.97
C ASP A 135 -14.69 34.79 -27.79
N LEU A 136 -14.13 35.13 -26.64
CA LEU A 136 -12.69 34.99 -26.36
C LEU A 136 -12.39 33.62 -25.71
N PRO A 137 -11.21 33.02 -25.99
CA PRO A 137 -10.92 31.63 -25.66
C PRO A 137 -10.44 31.44 -24.21
N TYR A 138 -11.11 32.06 -23.24
CA TYR A 138 -10.69 32.00 -21.84
C TYR A 138 -10.73 30.58 -21.25
N ASP A 139 -11.69 29.75 -21.67
CA ASP A 139 -11.77 28.34 -21.29
C ASP A 139 -10.46 27.60 -21.68
N GLN A 140 -10.02 27.75 -22.94
CA GLN A 140 -8.83 27.07 -23.46
C GLN A 140 -7.53 27.66 -22.88
N MET A 141 -7.45 28.98 -22.73
CA MET A 141 -6.29 29.62 -22.12
C MET A 141 -6.07 29.16 -20.67
N ASN A 142 -7.15 28.99 -19.91
CA ASN A 142 -7.09 28.57 -18.52
C ASN A 142 -6.66 27.09 -18.35
N GLU A 143 -6.79 26.24 -19.37
CA GLU A 143 -6.25 24.88 -19.33
C GLU A 143 -4.73 24.82 -19.09
N PHE A 144 -3.98 25.87 -19.45
CA PHE A 144 -2.52 25.90 -19.32
C PHE A 144 -1.98 27.14 -18.58
N CYS A 145 -2.75 28.21 -18.43
CA CYS A 145 -2.39 29.33 -17.55
C CYS A 145 -2.71 29.02 -16.08
N LYS A 146 -1.89 28.18 -15.43
CA LYS A 146 -2.12 27.73 -14.05
C LYS A 146 -1.58 28.68 -12.98
N GLY A 147 -0.85 29.73 -13.36
CA GLY A 147 -0.40 30.78 -12.45
C GLY A 147 -1.55 31.67 -11.96
N GLY A 148 -2.62 31.80 -12.74
CA GLY A 148 -3.84 32.51 -12.35
C GLY A 148 -4.44 33.41 -13.42
N LEU A 149 -5.62 33.93 -13.12
CA LEU A 149 -6.34 34.92 -13.94
C LEU A 149 -5.97 36.33 -13.47
N MET A 150 -5.73 37.24 -14.42
CA MET A 150 -5.42 38.66 -14.17
C MET A 150 -6.49 39.57 -14.79
N PRO A 151 -7.67 39.76 -14.16
CA PRO A 151 -8.72 40.58 -14.73
C PRO A 151 -8.34 42.06 -14.79
N MET A 152 -8.64 42.72 -15.91
CA MET A 152 -8.41 44.14 -16.13
C MET A 152 -9.46 44.99 -15.41
N SER A 153 -9.33 45.15 -14.11
CA SER A 153 -10.26 45.93 -13.26
C SER A 153 -10.04 47.44 -13.42
N TYR A 154 -10.36 47.98 -14.59
CA TYR A 154 -10.00 49.34 -15.01
C TYR A 154 -11.11 50.37 -14.80
N GLY A 155 -10.73 51.64 -14.57
CA GLY A 155 -11.69 52.76 -14.58
C GLY A 155 -12.29 53.05 -15.95
N THR A 156 -11.66 52.59 -17.03
CA THR A 156 -12.05 52.86 -18.43
C THR A 156 -13.39 52.25 -18.84
N PHE A 157 -13.97 51.32 -18.06
CA PHE A 157 -15.33 50.83 -18.29
C PHE A 157 -16.40 51.90 -18.04
N PHE A 158 -16.02 53.04 -17.49
CA PHE A 158 -16.85 54.22 -17.35
C PHE A 158 -16.14 55.41 -18.00
N ALA A 159 -16.81 56.01 -18.99
CA ALA A 159 -16.26 57.15 -19.71
C ALA A 159 -16.03 58.36 -18.79
N PRO A 160 -15.08 59.25 -19.12
CA PRO A 160 -14.88 60.50 -18.40
C PRO A 160 -16.20 61.30 -18.26
N GLY A 161 -16.53 61.70 -17.03
CA GLY A 161 -17.77 62.43 -16.73
C GLY A 161 -19.03 61.55 -16.61
N SER A 162 -18.88 60.24 -16.46
CA SER A 162 -19.96 59.31 -16.12
C SER A 162 -20.82 59.83 -14.96
N SER A 163 -22.14 59.72 -15.08
CA SER A 163 -23.08 60.07 -14.01
C SER A 163 -23.12 59.03 -12.88
N VAL A 164 -22.41 57.91 -13.03
CA VAL A 164 -22.34 56.85 -12.03
C VAL A 164 -21.28 57.24 -10.98
N PRO A 165 -21.63 57.33 -9.69
CA PRO A 165 -20.69 57.66 -8.62
C PRO A 165 -19.49 56.68 -8.53
N PRO A 166 -18.28 57.13 -8.16
CA PRO A 166 -17.08 56.29 -8.10
C PRO A 166 -17.23 55.01 -7.26
N ASP A 167 -17.98 55.06 -6.15
CA ASP A 167 -18.25 53.90 -5.31
C ASP A 167 -19.07 52.82 -6.01
N GLN A 168 -20.01 53.22 -6.88
CA GLN A 168 -20.80 52.30 -7.69
C GLN A 168 -20.00 51.79 -8.89
N GLN A 169 -19.09 52.61 -9.43
CA GLN A 169 -18.17 52.17 -10.48
C GLN A 169 -17.24 51.07 -9.96
N ALA A 170 -16.59 51.32 -8.82
CA ALA A 170 -15.72 50.37 -8.16
C ALA A 170 -16.48 49.10 -7.75
N GLN A 171 -17.72 49.23 -7.24
CA GLN A 171 -18.57 48.08 -6.92
C GLN A 171 -18.78 47.18 -8.13
N ARG A 172 -19.14 47.79 -9.27
CA ARG A 172 -19.45 47.04 -10.48
C ARG A 172 -18.22 46.35 -11.05
N VAL A 173 -17.09 47.04 -11.10
CA VAL A 173 -15.87 46.49 -11.71
C VAL A 173 -15.18 45.48 -10.79
N ILE A 174 -15.06 45.77 -9.50
CA ILE A 174 -14.38 44.90 -8.53
C ILE A 174 -15.33 43.80 -8.05
N ASP A 175 -16.44 44.16 -7.41
CA ASP A 175 -17.26 43.17 -6.71
C ASP A 175 -18.10 42.33 -7.68
N GLU A 176 -18.80 42.98 -8.61
CA GLU A 176 -19.74 42.29 -9.50
C GLU A 176 -19.03 41.58 -10.66
N TRP A 177 -18.07 42.26 -11.30
CA TRP A 177 -17.38 41.71 -12.47
C TRP A 177 -16.16 40.89 -12.06
N THR A 178 -15.13 41.53 -11.48
CA THR A 178 -13.85 40.87 -11.19
C THR A 178 -14.03 39.65 -10.29
N TYR A 179 -14.69 39.80 -9.14
CA TYR A 179 -14.93 38.69 -8.21
C TYR A 179 -16.26 37.96 -8.49
N GLY A 180 -17.34 38.68 -8.80
CA GLY A 180 -18.65 38.09 -9.01
C GLY A 180 -18.74 37.21 -10.27
N HIS A 181 -18.22 37.66 -11.42
CA HIS A 181 -18.18 36.79 -12.60
C HIS A 181 -17.16 35.67 -12.41
N TYR A 182 -16.03 35.92 -11.75
CA TYR A 182 -15.06 34.87 -11.42
C TYR A 182 -15.71 33.69 -10.68
N GLU A 183 -16.59 33.92 -9.70
CA GLU A 183 -17.32 32.84 -9.02
C GLU A 183 -18.21 31.99 -9.94
N TYR A 184 -18.79 32.60 -10.98
CA TYR A 184 -19.53 31.87 -12.01
C TYR A 184 -18.59 31.03 -12.86
N TRP A 185 -17.46 31.61 -13.29
CA TRP A 185 -16.52 30.92 -14.16
C TRP A 185 -15.71 29.83 -13.46
N CYS A 186 -15.38 29.97 -12.18
CA CYS A 186 -14.81 28.89 -11.37
C CYS A 186 -15.71 27.66 -11.34
N ARG A 187 -17.03 27.86 -11.22
CA ARG A 187 -18.00 26.75 -11.31
C ARG A 187 -18.02 26.12 -12.71
N ARG A 188 -17.83 26.92 -13.76
CA ARG A 188 -17.80 26.45 -15.16
C ARG A 188 -16.50 25.73 -15.52
N TRP A 189 -15.35 26.24 -15.06
CA TRP A 189 -14.04 25.61 -15.24
C TRP A 189 -13.85 24.43 -14.32
N GLY A 190 -14.67 24.33 -13.28
CA GLY A 190 -14.57 23.24 -12.34
C GLY A 190 -13.37 23.33 -11.41
N TYR A 191 -12.55 24.38 -11.47
CA TYR A 191 -11.48 24.67 -10.53
C TYR A 191 -11.37 26.18 -10.33
N ARG A 192 -10.70 26.60 -9.25
CA ARG A 192 -10.54 28.01 -8.87
C ARG A 192 -9.11 28.49 -9.15
N PRO A 193 -8.79 29.03 -10.35
CA PRO A 193 -7.46 29.59 -10.60
C PRO A 193 -7.20 30.79 -9.67
N PRO A 194 -5.98 30.99 -9.14
CA PRO A 194 -5.66 32.18 -8.37
C PRO A 194 -6.07 33.46 -9.11
N LEU A 195 -6.69 34.42 -8.41
CA LEU A 195 -7.20 35.66 -9.00
C LEU A 195 -6.30 36.84 -8.62
N HIS A 196 -5.79 37.55 -9.62
CA HIS A 196 -4.77 38.60 -9.49
C HIS A 196 -5.22 39.90 -10.19
N PRO A 197 -6.13 40.70 -9.60
CA PRO A 197 -6.69 41.87 -10.27
C PRO A 197 -5.63 42.89 -10.76
N VAL A 198 -5.89 43.49 -11.92
CA VAL A 198 -5.07 44.55 -12.52
C VAL A 198 -5.86 45.86 -12.47
N LEU A 199 -5.45 46.80 -11.64
CA LEU A 199 -6.08 48.12 -11.51
C LEU A 199 -5.53 49.10 -12.55
N ALA A 200 -6.36 50.05 -12.99
CA ALA A 200 -5.93 51.19 -13.81
C ALA A 200 -6.58 52.49 -13.28
N PRO A 201 -5.81 53.41 -12.67
CA PRO A 201 -6.34 54.61 -12.01
C PRO A 201 -6.68 55.75 -13.01
N TYR A 202 -7.44 55.45 -14.07
CA TYR A 202 -7.83 56.40 -15.10
C TYR A 202 -9.08 55.95 -15.87
N HIS A 203 -9.76 56.89 -16.55
CA HIS A 203 -11.06 56.68 -17.20
C HIS A 203 -11.04 56.67 -18.74
N ASP A 204 -9.94 57.03 -19.37
CA ASP A 204 -9.81 57.00 -20.84
C ASP A 204 -8.67 56.09 -21.31
N GLU A 205 -8.74 55.60 -22.55
CA GLU A 205 -7.75 54.66 -23.11
C GLU A 205 -6.30 55.20 -23.14
N HIS A 206 -6.10 56.51 -23.00
CA HIS A 206 -4.79 57.15 -23.04
C HIS A 206 -4.27 57.55 -21.64
N GLY A 207 -5.09 57.43 -20.60
CA GLY A 207 -4.77 57.81 -19.22
C GLY A 207 -4.52 59.31 -19.01
N HIS A 208 -5.24 60.15 -19.77
CA HIS A 208 -5.25 61.60 -19.62
C HIS A 208 -6.16 62.06 -18.46
N VAL A 209 -7.26 61.35 -18.22
CA VAL A 209 -8.23 61.57 -17.16
C VAL A 209 -7.96 60.56 -16.05
N ARG A 210 -7.12 60.97 -15.10
CA ARG A 210 -6.65 60.15 -13.98
C ARG A 210 -7.56 60.31 -12.77
N MET A 211 -7.73 59.24 -12.01
CA MET A 211 -8.47 59.27 -10.73
C MET A 211 -7.73 60.13 -9.71
N SER A 212 -8.48 60.84 -8.87
CA SER A 212 -7.90 61.51 -7.70
C SER A 212 -7.54 60.49 -6.60
N PRO A 213 -6.72 60.85 -5.60
CA PRO A 213 -6.45 60.00 -4.44
C PRO A 213 -7.74 59.53 -3.73
N GLU A 214 -8.72 60.43 -3.57
CA GLU A 214 -9.99 60.11 -2.89
C GLU A 214 -10.81 59.10 -3.68
N GLU A 215 -10.86 59.25 -4.99
CA GLU A 215 -11.56 58.30 -5.87
C GLU A 215 -10.85 56.95 -5.89
N PHE A 216 -9.54 56.92 -6.08
CA PHE A 216 -8.80 55.67 -6.17
C PHE A 216 -8.76 54.91 -4.84
N GLN A 217 -8.83 55.61 -3.70
CA GLN A 217 -8.98 54.96 -2.39
C GLN A 217 -10.25 54.09 -2.34
N VAL A 218 -11.36 54.51 -2.95
CA VAL A 218 -12.59 53.71 -3.00
C VAL A 218 -12.39 52.38 -3.73
N TRP A 219 -11.59 52.39 -4.81
CA TRP A 219 -11.23 51.17 -5.54
C TRP A 219 -10.33 50.26 -4.71
N LEU A 220 -9.35 50.83 -4.00
CA LEU A 220 -8.47 50.08 -3.11
C LEU A 220 -9.21 49.49 -1.92
N ASP A 221 -10.16 50.21 -1.33
CA ASP A 221 -10.97 49.73 -0.21
C ASP A 221 -11.84 48.54 -0.61
N ARG A 222 -12.48 48.61 -1.78
CA ARG A 222 -13.26 47.48 -2.31
C ARG A 222 -12.36 46.30 -2.65
N LEU A 223 -11.23 46.54 -3.31
CA LEU A 223 -10.27 45.46 -3.58
C LEU A 223 -9.78 44.80 -2.28
N ALA A 224 -9.43 45.59 -1.26
CA ALA A 224 -8.97 45.10 0.03
C ALA A 224 -10.04 44.27 0.76
N ALA A 225 -11.32 44.57 0.58
CA ALA A 225 -12.43 43.79 1.14
C ALA A 225 -12.50 42.37 0.58
N HIS A 226 -11.90 42.09 -0.58
CA HIS A 226 -11.78 40.74 -1.15
C HIS A 226 -10.46 40.05 -0.81
N HIS A 227 -9.65 40.63 0.07
CA HIS A 227 -8.47 39.98 0.63
C HIS A 227 -7.51 39.39 -0.44
N PRO A 228 -7.06 40.17 -1.44
CA PRO A 228 -6.18 39.66 -2.48
C PRO A 228 -4.80 39.26 -1.93
N THR A 229 -4.22 38.21 -2.49
CA THR A 229 -2.83 37.80 -2.24
C THR A 229 -1.84 38.55 -3.15
N PHE A 230 -2.29 38.95 -4.34
CA PHE A 230 -1.57 39.82 -5.26
C PHE A 230 -2.52 40.71 -6.07
N PHE A 231 -2.10 41.94 -6.37
CA PHE A 231 -2.71 42.78 -7.40
C PHE A 231 -1.63 43.57 -8.14
N SER A 232 -1.96 44.11 -9.30
CA SER A 232 -1.02 44.93 -10.07
C SER A 232 -1.67 46.20 -10.63
N VAL A 233 -0.86 47.15 -11.07
CA VAL A 233 -1.36 48.44 -11.60
C VAL A 233 -0.83 48.69 -13.00
N PHE A 234 -1.74 48.98 -13.92
CA PHE A 234 -1.50 49.28 -15.32
C PHE A 234 -1.77 50.77 -15.59
N THR A 235 -0.85 51.60 -16.12
CA THR A 235 0.59 51.39 -16.36
C THR A 235 1.43 52.44 -15.62
N ALA A 236 2.74 52.19 -15.50
CA ALA A 236 3.70 53.11 -14.88
C ALA A 236 3.67 54.56 -15.44
N ALA A 237 3.25 54.78 -16.69
CA ALA A 237 3.16 56.12 -17.28
C ALA A 237 2.07 57.01 -16.67
N VAL A 238 1.03 56.39 -16.11
CA VAL A 238 -0.23 57.08 -15.76
C VAL A 238 -0.54 57.00 -14.27
N ILE A 239 0.29 56.29 -13.48
CA ILE A 239 0.26 56.31 -12.01
C ILE A 239 0.85 57.65 -11.52
N ASN A 240 -0.02 58.48 -10.93
CA ASN A 240 0.41 59.71 -10.26
C ASN A 240 1.20 59.40 -8.98
N ASP A 241 2.18 60.26 -8.64
CA ASP A 241 3.02 60.08 -7.45
C ASP A 241 2.22 60.14 -6.13
N ASP A 242 1.11 60.87 -6.11
CA ASP A 242 0.20 61.00 -4.96
C ASP A 242 -0.61 59.72 -4.66
N LEU A 243 -0.67 58.77 -5.61
CA LEU A 243 -1.29 57.45 -5.39
C LEU A 243 -0.33 56.43 -4.76
N LEU A 244 0.99 56.65 -4.83
CA LEU A 244 1.99 55.69 -4.33
C LEU A 244 1.83 55.37 -2.83
N PRO A 245 1.55 56.34 -1.94
CA PRO A 245 1.29 56.04 -0.53
C PRO A 245 0.04 55.17 -0.33
N LEU A 246 -1.04 55.41 -1.09
CA LEU A 246 -2.27 54.62 -1.00
C LEU A 246 -2.02 53.18 -1.44
N LEU A 247 -1.33 53.03 -2.58
CA LEU A 247 -0.93 51.72 -3.10
C LEU A 247 -0.06 50.96 -2.10
N ARG A 248 0.87 51.65 -1.42
CA ARG A 248 1.71 51.03 -0.39
C ARG A 248 0.88 50.58 0.82
N ALA A 249 -0.06 51.41 1.27
CA ALA A 249 -0.90 51.17 2.44
C ALA A 249 -1.95 50.08 2.23
N CYS A 250 -2.35 49.81 0.99
CA CYS A 250 -3.31 48.74 0.67
C CYS A 250 -2.77 47.37 1.14
N SER A 251 -3.45 46.76 2.11
CA SER A 251 -3.09 45.49 2.70
C SER A 251 -3.42 44.33 1.77
N LEU A 252 -2.47 43.40 1.64
CA LEU A 252 -2.70 42.07 1.08
C LEU A 252 -2.90 41.10 2.24
N VAL A 253 -3.49 39.94 1.99
CA VAL A 253 -3.49 38.85 2.98
C VAL A 253 -2.04 38.46 3.25
N GLU A 254 -1.56 38.69 4.49
CA GLU A 254 -0.33 38.08 4.99
C GLU A 254 -0.52 36.58 5.00
N VAL A 255 0.44 35.83 4.45
CA VAL A 255 0.43 34.37 4.34
C VAL A 255 0.07 33.73 5.70
N PRO A 256 -1.12 33.12 5.87
CA PRO A 256 -1.15 31.82 6.51
C PRO A 256 -0.63 30.82 5.47
N THR A 257 0.05 29.78 5.93
CA THR A 257 0.52 28.65 5.13
C THR A 257 -0.52 28.28 4.03
N PRO A 258 -0.12 28.06 2.77
CA PRO A 258 -1.02 28.04 1.60
C PRO A 258 -2.30 27.20 1.75
N VAL A 259 -3.45 27.77 1.37
CA VAL A 259 -4.74 27.04 1.25
C VAL A 259 -4.63 25.98 0.15
N SER A 260 -4.89 24.72 0.50
CA SER A 260 -4.80 23.57 -0.38
C SER A 260 -6.09 23.41 -1.22
N ILE A 261 -5.99 23.54 -2.54
CA ILE A 261 -7.00 23.03 -3.49
C ILE A 261 -6.38 21.81 -4.18
N GLY A 262 -7.19 20.81 -4.50
CA GLY A 262 -6.69 19.49 -4.83
C GLY A 262 -6.60 18.60 -3.60
N MET A 263 -7.43 18.89 -2.59
CA MET A 263 -7.73 17.92 -1.54
C MET A 263 -8.15 16.64 -2.26
N GLN A 264 -7.38 15.58 -2.08
CA GLN A 264 -7.80 14.30 -2.59
C GLN A 264 -9.11 13.93 -1.88
N VAL A 265 -9.91 13.05 -2.44
CA VAL A 265 -11.08 12.42 -1.82
C VAL A 265 -11.14 11.00 -2.32
N GLU A 266 -11.42 10.06 -1.45
CA GLU A 266 -11.43 8.64 -1.79
C GLU A 266 -12.86 8.18 -2.05
N VAL A 267 -13.06 7.42 -3.12
CA VAL A 267 -14.32 6.74 -3.41
C VAL A 267 -14.57 5.61 -2.43
N VAL A 268 -15.74 5.62 -1.78
CA VAL A 268 -16.22 4.57 -0.88
C VAL A 268 -17.55 4.03 -1.41
N SER A 269 -17.49 2.99 -2.22
CA SER A 269 -18.62 2.26 -2.80
C SER A 269 -18.38 0.73 -2.82
N PRO A 270 -18.09 0.09 -1.68
CA PRO A 270 -17.61 -1.30 -1.63
C PRO A 270 -18.66 -2.33 -2.09
N GLU A 271 -19.95 -2.03 -1.97
CA GLU A 271 -21.03 -2.93 -2.38
C GLU A 271 -21.22 -2.99 -3.91
N VAL A 272 -20.93 -1.88 -4.60
CA VAL A 272 -21.16 -1.72 -6.04
C VAL A 272 -19.84 -1.80 -6.82
N GLY A 273 -18.70 -1.54 -6.15
CA GLY A 273 -17.34 -1.64 -6.69
C GLY A 273 -16.91 -0.44 -7.55
N PHE A 274 -17.78 0.54 -7.77
CA PHE A 274 -17.49 1.73 -8.57
C PHE A 274 -18.42 2.90 -8.23
N LEU A 275 -17.97 4.13 -8.53
CA LEU A 275 -18.75 5.36 -8.49
C LEU A 275 -18.87 5.97 -9.89
N ASN A 276 -20.08 6.40 -10.23
CA ASN A 276 -20.36 7.05 -11.50
C ASN A 276 -19.92 8.52 -11.47
N VAL A 277 -19.13 8.93 -12.45
CA VAL A 277 -18.76 10.32 -12.69
C VAL A 277 -19.69 10.90 -13.75
N ARG A 278 -20.19 12.12 -13.54
CA ARG A 278 -21.24 12.71 -14.37
C ARG A 278 -20.88 14.11 -14.84
N ALA A 279 -21.39 14.51 -15.99
CA ALA A 279 -21.16 15.86 -16.53
C ALA A 279 -21.81 16.99 -15.71
N THR A 280 -22.84 16.67 -14.91
CA THR A 280 -23.57 17.60 -14.04
C THR A 280 -23.87 16.93 -12.69
N PRO A 281 -24.09 17.67 -11.60
CA PRO A 281 -24.42 17.13 -10.26
C PRO A 281 -25.87 16.63 -10.18
N SER A 282 -26.22 15.66 -11.03
CA SER A 282 -27.57 15.11 -11.19
C SER A 282 -27.51 13.70 -11.77
N THR A 283 -28.51 12.87 -11.47
CA THR A 283 -28.65 11.52 -12.02
C THR A 283 -29.44 11.46 -13.33
N GLU A 284 -29.96 12.58 -13.83
CA GLU A 284 -30.84 12.66 -15.01
C GLU A 284 -30.16 12.28 -16.34
N GLN A 285 -28.84 12.46 -16.43
CA GLN A 285 -28.04 12.14 -17.62
C GLN A 285 -27.15 10.92 -17.38
N PRO A 286 -26.84 10.10 -18.40
CA PRO A 286 -25.94 8.95 -18.24
C PRO A 286 -24.53 9.38 -17.77
N PRO A 287 -23.81 8.51 -17.03
CA PRO A 287 -22.48 8.80 -16.54
C PRO A 287 -21.45 8.90 -17.67
N ILE A 288 -20.47 9.79 -17.51
CA ILE A 288 -19.39 10.00 -18.49
C ILE A 288 -18.24 9.02 -18.30
N THR A 289 -18.01 8.56 -17.07
CA THR A 289 -17.11 7.44 -16.77
C THR A 289 -17.49 6.81 -15.43
N ARG A 290 -16.79 5.75 -15.05
CA ARG A 290 -16.85 5.11 -13.75
C ARG A 290 -15.45 5.05 -13.16
N VAL A 291 -15.36 5.30 -11.87
CA VAL A 291 -14.14 5.11 -11.08
C VAL A 291 -14.36 3.98 -10.10
N ASN A 292 -13.36 3.14 -9.90
CA ASN A 292 -13.49 2.00 -8.98
C ASN A 292 -13.60 2.46 -7.52
N ASP A 293 -14.15 1.60 -6.67
CA ASP A 293 -14.04 1.73 -5.21
C ASP A 293 -12.56 1.89 -4.79
N GLY A 294 -12.28 2.75 -3.81
CA GLY A 294 -10.93 3.09 -3.36
C GLY A 294 -10.15 4.04 -4.29
N ALA A 295 -10.74 4.50 -5.41
CA ALA A 295 -10.06 5.45 -6.29
C ALA A 295 -9.92 6.82 -5.63
N MET A 296 -8.71 7.40 -5.72
CA MET A 296 -8.44 8.76 -5.28
C MET A 296 -8.83 9.75 -6.37
N LEU A 297 -9.76 10.64 -6.05
CA LEU A 297 -10.19 11.70 -6.92
C LEU A 297 -9.66 13.03 -6.38
N GLN A 298 -9.21 13.89 -7.26
CA GLN A 298 -8.81 15.23 -6.87
C GLN A 298 -10.05 16.09 -6.75
N ALA A 299 -10.41 16.54 -5.55
CA ALA A 299 -11.47 17.52 -5.39
C ALA A 299 -11.01 18.87 -5.95
N LEU A 300 -11.83 19.43 -6.82
CA LEU A 300 -11.54 20.66 -7.52
C LEU A 300 -12.27 21.87 -6.89
N GLU A 301 -12.76 21.70 -5.66
CA GLU A 301 -13.43 22.71 -4.85
C GLU A 301 -12.54 23.14 -3.67
N PRO A 302 -12.79 24.31 -3.04
CA PRO A 302 -12.08 24.74 -1.84
C PRO A 302 -12.12 23.70 -0.72
N GLU A 303 -11.02 23.52 0.01
CA GLU A 303 -10.94 22.51 1.08
C GLU A 303 -12.08 22.60 2.11
N GLU A 304 -12.49 23.81 2.50
CA GLU A 304 -13.63 24.04 3.40
C GLU A 304 -14.95 23.53 2.81
N ASP A 305 -15.19 23.77 1.51
CA ASP A 305 -16.36 23.28 0.78
C ASP A 305 -16.32 21.76 0.62
N VAL A 306 -15.14 21.20 0.35
CA VAL A 306 -14.92 19.75 0.25
C VAL A 306 -15.24 19.09 1.59
N ARG A 307 -14.67 19.60 2.69
CA ARG A 307 -14.93 19.12 4.06
C ARG A 307 -16.40 19.22 4.45
N ALA A 308 -17.09 20.28 4.02
CA ALA A 308 -18.51 20.47 4.29
C ALA A 308 -19.43 19.54 3.48
N LYS A 309 -19.01 19.07 2.29
CA LYS A 309 -19.84 18.27 1.37
C LYS A 309 -19.57 16.78 1.43
N VAL A 310 -18.34 16.37 1.72
CA VAL A 310 -17.95 14.95 1.78
C VAL A 310 -18.73 14.22 2.87
N SER A 311 -19.15 12.98 2.58
CA SER A 311 -20.05 12.16 3.41
C SER A 311 -21.47 12.73 3.64
N GLN A 312 -21.85 13.83 2.98
CA GLN A 312 -23.20 14.42 3.12
C GLN A 312 -24.16 13.92 2.05
N GLU A 313 -25.31 13.38 2.47
CA GLU A 313 -26.35 12.90 1.57
C GLU A 313 -26.93 14.04 0.72
N GLY A 314 -27.11 13.79 -0.58
CA GLY A 314 -27.63 14.77 -1.54
C GLY A 314 -26.64 15.82 -2.04
N GLN A 315 -25.42 15.88 -1.48
CA GLN A 315 -24.36 16.78 -1.97
C GLN A 315 -23.55 16.17 -3.11
N TRP A 316 -23.05 17.02 -4.00
CA TRP A 316 -22.20 16.62 -5.12
C TRP A 316 -20.87 17.35 -5.02
N LEU A 317 -19.81 16.65 -5.39
CA LEU A 317 -18.46 17.19 -5.38
C LEU A 317 -17.89 17.18 -6.79
N HIS A 318 -17.32 18.32 -7.21
CA HIS A 318 -16.58 18.40 -8.45
C HIS A 318 -15.18 17.82 -8.27
N VAL A 319 -14.85 16.84 -9.11
CA VAL A 319 -13.65 16.02 -8.97
C VAL A 319 -12.99 15.75 -10.30
N ARG A 320 -11.71 15.40 -10.24
CA ARG A 320 -10.94 14.84 -11.35
C ARG A 320 -10.51 13.42 -11.01
N THR A 321 -10.79 12.51 -11.92
CA THR A 321 -10.43 11.09 -11.81
C THR A 321 -8.94 10.86 -12.14
N PRO A 322 -8.37 9.69 -11.79
CA PRO A 322 -6.98 9.34 -12.15
C PRO A 322 -6.70 9.32 -13.65
N ASP A 323 -7.71 9.02 -14.46
CA ASP A 323 -7.64 9.05 -15.92
C ASP A 323 -7.87 10.46 -16.49
N ASP A 324 -7.71 11.49 -15.65
CA ASP A 324 -7.82 12.93 -15.98
C ASP A 324 -9.22 13.35 -16.46
N VAL A 325 -10.25 12.52 -16.22
CA VAL A 325 -11.65 12.85 -16.52
C VAL A 325 -12.21 13.71 -15.39
N GLU A 326 -12.72 14.90 -15.72
CA GLU A 326 -13.42 15.78 -14.77
C GLU A 326 -14.93 15.55 -14.80
N GLY A 327 -15.56 15.63 -13.62
CA GLY A 327 -17.00 15.62 -13.50
C GLY A 327 -17.46 15.68 -12.06
N TYR A 328 -18.75 15.47 -11.86
CA TYR A 328 -19.38 15.46 -10.55
C TYR A 328 -19.62 14.03 -10.08
N VAL A 329 -19.32 13.80 -8.81
CA VAL A 329 -19.64 12.57 -8.11
C VAL A 329 -20.50 12.87 -6.90
N ALA A 330 -21.28 11.89 -6.49
CA ALA A 330 -22.09 11.97 -5.28
C ALA A 330 -21.17 12.01 -4.04
N ALA A 331 -21.22 13.11 -3.28
CA ALA A 331 -20.28 13.38 -2.19
C ALA A 331 -20.47 12.45 -0.97
N TRP A 332 -21.63 11.80 -0.85
CA TRP A 332 -21.90 10.77 0.16
C TRP A 332 -21.23 9.42 -0.10
N TYR A 333 -20.62 9.22 -1.28
CA TYR A 333 -19.73 8.10 -1.59
C TYR A 333 -18.26 8.53 -1.60
N LEU A 334 -17.94 9.68 -1.02
CA LEU A 334 -16.58 10.16 -0.86
C LEU A 334 -16.23 10.24 0.61
N ARG A 335 -14.95 10.06 0.94
CA ARG A 335 -14.37 10.45 2.22
C ARG A 335 -13.14 11.34 2.00
N LEU A 336 -12.82 12.19 2.98
CA LEU A 336 -11.58 12.96 2.96
C LEU A 336 -10.42 11.97 3.19
N PRO A 337 -9.33 12.03 2.42
CA PRO A 337 -8.06 11.40 2.76
C PRO A 337 -7.59 12.03 4.05
N GLU A 338 -6.94 11.25 4.88
CA GLU A 338 -6.56 11.74 6.19
C GLU A 338 -5.44 12.80 6.01
N GLU A 339 -5.56 13.97 6.66
CA GLU A 339 -4.50 14.98 6.65
C GLU A 339 -3.19 14.35 7.12
N ALA A 340 -2.11 14.56 6.36
CA ALA A 340 -0.78 14.31 6.90
C ALA A 340 -0.52 15.32 8.02
N VAL A 341 -0.58 14.83 9.25
CA VAL A 341 -0.17 15.55 10.44
C VAL A 341 1.30 15.90 10.31
N GLU A 342 1.68 17.13 10.70
CA GLU A 342 3.09 17.51 10.85
C GLU A 342 3.82 16.43 11.65
N ALA A 343 4.80 15.78 11.01
CA ALA A 343 5.66 14.73 11.57
C ALA A 343 5.01 14.01 12.75
N GLY A 344 4.01 13.19 12.43
CA GLY A 344 3.05 12.65 13.38
C GLY A 344 3.72 12.09 14.63
N VAL A 345 3.16 12.43 15.77
CA VAL A 345 3.46 11.77 17.04
C VAL A 345 3.44 10.29 16.75
N GLN A 346 4.62 9.70 16.78
CA GLN A 346 4.72 8.29 16.53
C GLN A 346 4.06 7.62 17.72
N VAL A 347 3.23 6.64 17.43
CA VAL A 347 2.59 5.82 18.46
C VAL A 347 2.91 4.39 18.15
N GLU A 348 3.30 3.64 19.17
CA GLU A 348 3.62 2.23 19.03
C GLU A 348 2.40 1.40 19.38
N VAL A 349 2.08 0.42 18.53
CA VAL A 349 1.05 -0.57 18.81
C VAL A 349 1.43 -1.40 20.04
N VAL A 350 0.51 -1.50 20.99
CA VAL A 350 0.61 -2.31 22.19
C VAL A 350 -0.59 -3.25 22.23
N SER A 351 -0.58 -4.29 21.39
CA SER A 351 -1.60 -5.35 21.33
C SER A 351 -0.99 -6.72 21.70
N PRO A 352 -0.51 -6.89 22.95
CA PRO A 352 0.27 -8.03 23.36
C PRO A 352 -0.35 -9.40 23.10
N GLU A 353 -1.64 -9.49 23.42
CA GLU A 353 -2.36 -10.75 23.56
C GLU A 353 -3.03 -11.19 22.26
N VAL A 354 -3.12 -10.28 21.30
CA VAL A 354 -3.75 -10.48 19.99
C VAL A 354 -2.68 -10.49 18.90
N GLY A 355 -1.49 -9.92 19.15
CA GLY A 355 -0.34 -9.95 18.26
C GLY A 355 -0.42 -8.95 17.10
N PHE A 356 -1.62 -8.40 16.87
CA PHE A 356 -1.91 -7.37 15.90
C PHE A 356 -2.98 -6.41 16.44
N LEU A 357 -3.09 -5.26 15.79
CA LEU A 357 -4.15 -4.28 16.00
C LEU A 357 -4.87 -4.06 14.67
N ASN A 358 -6.20 -4.21 14.71
CA ASN A 358 -7.06 -3.96 13.58
C ASN A 358 -7.11 -2.46 13.29
N VAL A 359 -6.74 -2.07 12.07
CA VAL A 359 -6.99 -0.75 11.49
C VAL A 359 -8.36 -0.79 10.83
N ARG A 360 -9.23 0.15 11.20
CA ARG A 360 -10.64 0.15 10.80
C ARG A 360 -11.01 1.41 10.03
N PRO A 361 -12.02 1.35 9.15
CA PRO A 361 -12.41 2.51 8.34
C PRO A 361 -13.13 3.58 9.18
N THR A 362 -13.66 3.21 10.34
CA THR A 362 -14.32 4.10 11.30
C THR A 362 -13.88 3.72 12.73
N PRO A 363 -13.99 4.62 13.73
CA PRO A 363 -13.64 4.36 15.12
C PRO A 363 -14.69 3.46 15.82
N SER A 364 -14.92 2.27 15.27
CA SER A 364 -15.95 1.32 15.71
C SER A 364 -15.60 -0.10 15.29
N THR A 365 -16.07 -1.09 16.04
CA THR A 365 -15.95 -2.52 15.69
C THR A 365 -17.04 -3.02 14.74
N ALA A 366 -17.98 -2.17 14.33
CA ALA A 366 -19.14 -2.54 13.51
C ALA A 366 -18.80 -2.93 12.06
N GLN A 367 -17.71 -2.40 11.50
CA GLN A 367 -17.23 -2.70 10.15
C GLN A 367 -15.97 -3.58 10.22
N PRO A 368 -15.74 -4.48 9.25
CA PRO A 368 -14.53 -5.29 9.20
C PRO A 368 -13.27 -4.40 9.12
N PRO A 369 -12.11 -4.88 9.61
CA PRO A 369 -10.85 -4.14 9.52
C PRO A 369 -10.40 -3.97 8.06
N ILE A 370 -9.82 -2.82 7.75
CA ILE A 370 -9.20 -2.50 6.45
C ILE A 370 -7.72 -2.89 6.40
N ALA A 371 -7.08 -3.04 7.57
CA ALA A 371 -5.75 -3.62 7.69
C ALA A 371 -5.53 -4.20 9.09
N GLN A 372 -4.46 -4.97 9.22
CA GLN A 372 -3.92 -5.39 10.51
C GLN A 372 -2.48 -4.94 10.58
N VAL A 373 -2.12 -4.31 11.70
CA VAL A 373 -0.74 -3.94 12.01
C VAL A 373 -0.24 -4.78 13.17
N ASP A 374 0.93 -5.39 13.02
CA ASP A 374 1.53 -6.17 14.09
C ASP A 374 1.69 -5.33 15.37
N ASP A 375 1.67 -6.00 16.52
CA ASP A 375 2.16 -5.41 17.77
C ASP A 375 3.54 -4.76 17.56
N GLY A 376 3.72 -3.59 18.19
CA GLY A 376 4.85 -2.65 18.17
C GLY A 376 5.27 -2.05 16.84
N VAL A 377 4.44 -2.20 15.81
CA VAL A 377 4.53 -1.33 14.65
C VAL A 377 4.39 0.12 15.12
N VAL A 378 5.24 0.97 14.57
CA VAL A 378 5.17 2.41 14.79
C VAL A 378 4.22 2.97 13.76
N LEU A 379 3.17 3.60 14.24
CA LEU A 379 2.18 4.27 13.44
C LEU A 379 2.42 5.76 13.53
N GLU A 380 2.17 6.46 12.44
CA GLU A 380 2.08 7.90 12.45
C GLU A 380 0.69 8.26 12.96
N ALA A 381 0.58 8.91 14.11
CA ALA A 381 -0.71 9.43 14.53
C ALA A 381 -1.13 10.57 13.60
N LEU A 382 -2.36 10.49 13.08
CA LEU A 382 -2.95 11.46 12.17
C LEU A 382 -3.92 12.41 12.90
N GLU A 383 -3.63 12.67 14.16
CA GLU A 383 -4.33 13.65 14.99
C GLU A 383 -3.31 14.62 15.64
N PRO A 384 -3.73 15.82 16.07
CA PRO A 384 -2.86 16.74 16.80
C PRO A 384 -2.20 16.10 18.02
N GLU A 385 -0.93 16.43 18.31
CA GLU A 385 -0.16 15.81 19.40
C GLU A 385 -0.88 15.83 20.76
N GLU A 386 -1.55 16.93 21.09
CA GLU A 386 -2.32 17.07 22.33
C GLU A 386 -3.48 16.05 22.41
N ASP A 387 -4.17 15.79 21.28
CA ASP A 387 -5.24 14.80 21.19
C ASP A 387 -4.70 13.37 21.26
N VAL A 388 -3.54 13.12 20.63
CA VAL A 388 -2.84 11.84 20.69
C VAL A 388 -2.49 11.52 22.13
N GLN A 389 -1.84 12.45 22.85
CA GLN A 389 -1.48 12.26 24.26
C GLN A 389 -2.70 12.05 25.16
N ALA A 390 -3.83 12.70 24.86
CA ALA A 390 -5.07 12.53 25.61
C ALA A 390 -5.80 11.19 25.36
N LYS A 391 -5.60 10.57 24.19
CA LYS A 391 -6.32 9.33 23.78
C LYS A 391 -5.50 8.06 23.96
N VAL A 392 -4.19 8.12 23.76
CA VAL A 392 -3.29 6.98 23.81
C VAL A 392 -3.35 6.30 25.19
N GLY A 393 -3.51 4.98 25.20
CA GLY A 393 -3.68 4.18 26.40
C GLY A 393 -5.07 4.25 27.05
N GLN A 394 -6.02 5.04 26.52
CA GLN A 394 -7.35 5.21 27.12
C GLN A 394 -8.39 4.25 26.53
N GLU A 395 -9.08 3.52 27.39
CA GLU A 395 -10.13 2.56 27.01
C GLU A 395 -11.32 3.26 26.33
N GLY A 396 -11.87 2.65 25.28
CA GLY A 396 -12.98 3.18 24.50
C GLY A 396 -12.64 4.36 23.57
N ARG A 397 -11.40 4.85 23.59
CA ARG A 397 -10.93 5.89 22.66
C ARG A 397 -10.34 5.26 21.40
N TRP A 398 -10.45 5.98 20.29
CA TRP A 398 -9.90 5.58 18.99
C TRP A 398 -8.96 6.67 18.51
N LEU A 399 -7.89 6.26 17.85
CA LEU A 399 -6.89 7.16 17.28
C LEU A 399 -6.81 6.92 15.78
N ARG A 400 -6.85 8.01 15.01
CA ARG A 400 -6.58 8.02 13.58
C ARG A 400 -5.08 7.89 13.34
N VAL A 401 -4.68 6.97 12.46
CA VAL A 401 -3.28 6.58 12.28
C VAL A 401 -2.97 6.22 10.83
N ARG A 402 -1.71 6.41 10.41
CA ARG A 402 -1.13 5.86 9.18
C ARG A 402 -0.17 4.72 9.52
N THR A 403 -0.33 3.57 8.89
CA THR A 403 0.61 2.44 9.01
C THR A 403 1.89 2.70 8.20
N PRO A 404 3.00 1.98 8.45
CA PRO A 404 4.22 2.07 7.63
C PRO A 404 3.99 1.76 6.15
N GLU A 405 2.97 0.98 5.85
CA GLU A 405 2.53 0.62 4.49
C GLU A 405 1.66 1.71 3.84
N GLY A 406 1.44 2.85 4.53
CA GLY A 406 0.66 3.98 4.06
C GLY A 406 -0.85 3.83 4.23
N ILE A 407 -1.32 2.81 4.97
CA ILE A 407 -2.75 2.58 5.19
C ILE A 407 -3.25 3.51 6.28
N GLU A 408 -4.32 4.24 5.99
CA GLU A 408 -4.92 5.20 6.90
C GLU A 408 -6.23 4.66 7.49
N GLY A 409 -6.42 4.85 8.80
CA GLY A 409 -7.66 4.45 9.47
C GLY A 409 -7.61 4.62 10.97
N TYR A 410 -8.59 4.03 11.66
CA TYR A 410 -8.76 4.14 13.10
C TYR A 410 -8.32 2.87 13.80
N VAL A 411 -7.54 3.03 14.86
CA VAL A 411 -7.17 1.96 15.77
C VAL A 411 -7.66 2.27 17.18
N ALA A 412 -7.91 1.21 17.96
CA ALA A 412 -8.27 1.35 19.36
C ALA A 412 -7.09 1.94 20.16
N ALA A 413 -7.27 3.13 20.73
CA ALA A 413 -6.19 3.92 21.32
C ALA A 413 -5.63 3.30 22.61
N TRP A 414 -6.39 2.43 23.29
CA TRP A 414 -5.91 1.66 24.45
C TRP A 414 -4.89 0.58 24.09
N TYR A 415 -4.72 0.26 22.80
CA TYR A 415 -3.63 -0.56 22.29
C TYR A 415 -2.51 0.29 21.70
N LEU A 416 -2.32 1.53 22.16
CA LEU A 416 -1.23 2.41 21.73
C LEU A 416 -0.44 2.93 22.93
N ARG A 417 0.83 3.27 22.70
CA ARG A 417 1.64 4.13 23.58
C ARG A 417 2.38 5.19 22.76
N PRO A 418 2.79 6.34 23.33
CA PRO A 418 3.68 7.25 22.63
C PRO A 418 4.96 6.51 22.25
N TYR A 419 5.39 6.68 21.02
CA TYR A 419 6.67 6.17 20.55
C TYR A 419 7.75 7.17 20.95
N GLU A 420 8.63 6.74 21.83
CA GLU A 420 9.88 7.43 22.07
C GLU A 420 10.91 6.86 21.10
N GLU A 421 11.65 7.72 20.40
CA GLU A 421 12.86 7.27 19.71
C GLU A 421 13.73 6.58 20.75
N ALA A 422 13.98 5.28 20.52
CA ALA A 422 14.82 4.45 21.38
C ALA A 422 16.04 5.28 21.80
N PRO A 423 16.21 5.58 23.11
CA PRO A 423 17.36 6.33 23.57
C PRO A 423 18.62 5.66 23.02
N VAL A 424 19.57 6.47 22.54
CA VAL A 424 20.86 5.98 22.04
C VAL A 424 21.42 4.97 23.05
N GLY A 425 21.41 3.68 22.69
CA GLY A 425 21.86 2.58 23.55
C GLY A 425 20.81 1.50 23.88
N GLU A 426 19.54 1.60 23.48
CA GLU A 426 18.61 0.47 23.66
C GLU A 426 19.02 -0.74 22.80
N PRO A 427 19.02 -1.97 23.37
CA PRO A 427 19.33 -3.18 22.63
C PRO A 427 18.33 -3.41 21.50
N ILE A 428 18.81 -3.58 20.27
CA ILE A 428 18.03 -4.08 19.12
C ILE A 428 18.38 -5.57 18.91
N PRO A 429 17.71 -6.51 19.59
CA PRO A 429 18.00 -7.95 19.45
C PRO A 429 17.47 -8.54 18.15
N HIS A 430 16.52 -7.88 17.50
CA HIS A 430 15.89 -8.36 16.28
C HIS A 430 15.79 -7.26 15.22
N LEU A 431 15.98 -7.67 13.98
CA LEU A 431 15.86 -6.83 12.79
C LEU A 431 14.74 -7.38 11.92
N VAL A 432 14.10 -6.52 11.13
CA VAL A 432 13.17 -6.92 10.09
C VAL A 432 13.76 -6.54 8.73
N VAL A 433 13.70 -7.48 7.77
CA VAL A 433 14.09 -7.21 6.39
C VAL A 433 13.10 -6.23 5.77
N HIS A 434 13.62 -5.27 5.01
CA HIS A 434 12.86 -4.27 4.28
C HIS A 434 13.40 -4.17 2.85
N SER A 435 13.00 -5.14 2.03
CA SER A 435 13.41 -5.31 0.64
C SER A 435 12.43 -6.23 -0.09
N ALA A 436 11.66 -5.70 -1.04
CA ALA A 436 10.71 -6.48 -1.84
C ALA A 436 11.36 -7.64 -2.60
N ALA A 437 12.65 -7.53 -2.95
CA ALA A 437 13.43 -8.60 -3.60
C ALA A 437 14.02 -9.63 -2.61
N GLY A 438 13.73 -9.48 -1.32
CA GLY A 438 14.41 -10.18 -0.24
C GLY A 438 15.84 -9.68 -0.01
N LEU A 439 16.59 -10.38 0.83
CA LEU A 439 17.93 -10.00 1.24
C LEU A 439 18.87 -11.20 1.26
N ASN A 440 20.05 -11.00 0.68
CA ASN A 440 21.11 -12.00 0.68
C ASN A 440 21.86 -11.99 2.02
N VAL A 441 21.94 -13.15 2.67
CA VAL A 441 22.82 -13.40 3.81
C VAL A 441 24.15 -13.92 3.29
N ARG A 442 25.25 -13.31 3.75
CA ARG A 442 26.60 -13.59 3.24
C ARG A 442 27.53 -14.10 4.33
N ARG A 443 28.56 -14.84 3.93
CA ARG A 443 29.58 -15.38 4.86
C ARG A 443 30.43 -14.29 5.52
N GLY A 444 30.57 -13.13 4.88
CA GLY A 444 31.36 -12.01 5.39
C GLY A 444 30.76 -10.65 4.99
N PRO A 445 31.24 -9.55 5.60
CA PRO A 445 30.79 -8.21 5.30
C PRO A 445 31.33 -7.77 3.92
N GLY A 446 30.46 -7.70 2.92
CA GLY A 446 30.81 -7.22 1.59
C GLY A 446 30.13 -7.98 0.46
N LEU A 447 30.22 -7.44 -0.76
CA LEU A 447 29.64 -8.04 -1.96
C LEU A 447 30.57 -9.05 -2.66
N GLY A 448 31.83 -9.15 -2.24
CA GLY A 448 32.85 -9.98 -2.89
C GLY A 448 32.76 -11.48 -2.63
N LEU A 449 31.90 -11.93 -1.72
CA LEU A 449 31.66 -13.36 -1.43
C LEU A 449 30.24 -13.76 -1.85
N PRO A 450 30.03 -14.98 -2.36
CA PRO A 450 28.70 -15.44 -2.74
C PRO A 450 27.74 -15.47 -1.54
N PRO A 451 26.43 -15.27 -1.77
CA PRO A 451 25.43 -15.44 -0.73
C PRO A 451 25.42 -16.90 -0.27
N ILE A 452 25.26 -17.09 1.04
CA ILE A 452 25.09 -18.42 1.65
C ILE A 452 23.61 -18.74 1.85
N TRP A 453 22.77 -17.72 1.90
CA TRP A 453 21.33 -17.85 2.09
C TRP A 453 20.59 -16.62 1.55
N HIS A 454 19.29 -16.76 1.30
CA HIS A 454 18.42 -15.67 0.86
C HIS A 454 17.15 -15.69 1.71
N VAL A 455 16.83 -14.56 2.32
CA VAL A 455 15.61 -14.35 3.12
C VAL A 455 14.62 -13.48 2.35
N VAL A 456 13.33 -13.75 2.49
CA VAL A 456 12.27 -12.94 1.87
C VAL A 456 12.04 -11.63 2.65
N ASP A 457 11.25 -10.72 2.07
CA ASP A 457 10.87 -9.48 2.74
C ASP A 457 10.20 -9.73 4.10
N ARG A 458 10.29 -8.76 5.01
CA ARG A 458 9.79 -8.81 6.39
C ARG A 458 10.27 -9.97 7.25
N THR A 459 11.23 -10.77 6.79
CA THR A 459 11.84 -11.82 7.63
C THR A 459 12.47 -11.18 8.87
N VAL A 460 12.13 -11.70 10.05
CA VAL A 460 12.74 -11.27 11.31
C VAL A 460 14.04 -12.02 11.52
N LEU A 461 15.12 -11.28 11.76
CA LEU A 461 16.48 -11.77 11.93
C LEU A 461 16.92 -11.51 13.38
N GLU A 462 17.55 -12.50 14.00
CA GLU A 462 18.21 -12.34 15.30
C GLU A 462 19.57 -11.66 15.09
N VAL A 463 19.90 -10.69 15.94
CA VAL A 463 21.20 -10.01 15.94
C VAL A 463 22.23 -10.86 16.69
N LEU A 464 23.40 -11.09 16.08
CA LEU A 464 24.51 -11.87 16.66
C LEU A 464 25.72 -11.01 17.06
N GLU A 465 25.56 -9.70 17.12
CA GLU A 465 26.55 -8.75 17.62
C GLU A 465 25.95 -7.92 18.75
N ASP A 466 26.70 -6.95 19.29
CA ASP A 466 26.25 -6.12 20.40
C ASP A 466 24.97 -5.35 20.02
N PRO A 467 23.79 -5.71 20.58
CA PRO A 467 22.51 -5.15 20.15
C PRO A 467 22.39 -3.66 20.45
N THR A 468 23.17 -3.13 21.40
CA THR A 468 23.19 -1.70 21.74
C THR A 468 23.89 -0.84 20.66
N LYS A 469 24.70 -1.46 19.80
CA LYS A 469 25.45 -0.80 18.71
C LYS A 469 24.80 -0.94 17.35
N VAL A 470 23.73 -1.74 17.24
CA VAL A 470 23.06 -2.03 15.98
C VAL A 470 22.38 -0.79 15.38
N GLY A 471 21.88 0.12 16.22
CA GLY A 471 21.24 1.37 15.78
C GLY A 471 22.13 2.21 14.86
N ASP A 472 23.45 2.17 15.04
CA ASP A 472 24.42 2.89 14.20
C ASP A 472 24.59 2.33 12.78
N LYS A 473 24.01 1.16 12.50
CA LYS A 473 24.14 0.42 11.24
C LYS A 473 22.81 0.27 10.51
N VAL A 474 21.69 0.19 11.22
CA VAL A 474 20.34 0.07 10.63
C VAL A 474 20.04 1.26 9.72
N GLY A 475 19.52 0.99 8.52
CA GLY A 475 19.23 1.99 7.48
C GLY A 475 20.46 2.57 6.78
N LYS A 476 21.67 2.08 7.07
CA LYS A 476 22.94 2.62 6.54
C LYS A 476 23.74 1.53 5.82
N ASP A 477 24.65 1.92 4.94
CA ASP A 477 25.54 0.99 4.21
C ASP A 477 26.64 0.42 5.13
N ARG A 478 26.22 -0.40 6.09
CA ARG A 478 27.06 -1.05 7.10
C ARG A 478 26.57 -2.47 7.33
N TRP A 479 27.49 -3.38 7.59
CA TRP A 479 27.17 -4.81 7.71
C TRP A 479 26.84 -5.20 9.16
N LEU A 480 25.79 -6.00 9.29
CA LEU A 480 25.23 -6.52 10.54
C LEU A 480 25.38 -8.04 10.57
N LYS A 481 25.88 -8.60 11.66
CA LYS A 481 25.91 -10.06 11.87
C LYS A 481 24.57 -10.55 12.41
N VAL A 482 23.96 -11.52 11.75
CA VAL A 482 22.58 -11.96 12.02
C VAL A 482 22.43 -13.48 11.94
N ARG A 483 21.35 -14.01 12.52
CA ARG A 483 20.83 -15.37 12.34
C ARG A 483 19.41 -15.32 11.76
N THR A 484 19.13 -16.15 10.77
CA THR A 484 17.79 -16.29 10.18
C THR A 484 16.91 -17.28 10.97
N PRO A 485 15.58 -17.30 10.78
CA PRO A 485 14.70 -18.31 11.37
C PRO A 485 15.12 -19.77 11.09
N SER A 486 15.69 -20.01 9.91
CA SER A 486 16.30 -21.26 9.47
C SER A 486 17.72 -21.49 9.99
N LEU A 487 18.18 -20.71 10.98
CA LEU A 487 19.46 -20.89 11.68
C LEU A 487 20.71 -20.70 10.80
N HIS A 488 20.58 -20.00 9.67
CA HIS A 488 21.72 -19.55 8.88
C HIS A 488 22.33 -18.31 9.54
N GLU A 489 23.63 -18.37 9.83
CA GLU A 489 24.37 -17.26 10.44
C GLU A 489 25.26 -16.59 9.40
N GLY A 490 25.17 -15.26 9.31
CA GLY A 490 25.96 -14.50 8.35
C GLY A 490 25.81 -13.00 8.51
N TYR A 491 26.05 -12.29 7.42
CA TYR A 491 26.03 -10.84 7.38
C TYR A 491 25.00 -10.33 6.37
N VAL A 492 24.27 -9.30 6.77
CA VAL A 492 23.34 -8.54 5.92
C VAL A 492 23.71 -7.06 5.91
N ASN A 493 23.28 -6.34 4.89
CA ASN A 493 23.55 -4.90 4.78
C ASN A 493 22.44 -4.09 5.46
N GLY A 494 22.84 -3.14 6.29
CA GLY A 494 22.00 -2.25 7.09
C GLY A 494 20.98 -1.44 6.30
N LEU A 495 21.26 -1.12 5.03
CA LEU A 495 20.34 -0.38 4.14
C LEU A 495 18.96 -1.06 4.04
N TYR A 496 18.96 -2.40 4.05
CA TYR A 496 17.79 -3.23 3.76
C TYR A 496 17.16 -3.87 5.00
N VAL A 497 17.50 -3.37 6.20
CA VAL A 497 16.89 -3.83 7.44
C VAL A 497 16.42 -2.65 8.29
N ARG A 498 15.44 -2.90 9.14
CA ARG A 498 14.92 -1.97 10.16
C ARG A 498 14.95 -2.66 11.52
N ALA A 499 14.93 -1.88 12.59
CA ALA A 499 14.82 -2.43 13.94
C ALA A 499 13.42 -3.04 14.11
N LYS A 500 13.32 -4.29 14.59
CA LYS A 500 12.05 -4.85 15.08
C LYS A 500 11.93 -4.39 16.54
N ARG A 501 11.26 -3.25 16.73
CA ARG A 501 11.07 -2.57 18.02
C ARG A 501 9.92 -3.11 18.91
N PRO A 502 8.87 -3.78 18.40
CA PRO A 502 7.93 -4.47 19.28
C PRO A 502 8.63 -5.53 20.12
N ALA A 503 8.33 -5.57 21.41
CA ALA A 503 8.50 -6.82 22.15
C ALA A 503 7.53 -7.85 21.56
N ASP A 504 7.97 -9.08 21.28
CA ASP A 504 7.02 -10.16 21.02
C ASP A 504 6.23 -10.41 22.30
N LYS A 505 4.95 -10.06 22.26
CA LYS A 505 4.07 -10.13 23.40
C LYS A 505 3.07 -11.29 23.32
N ARG A 506 3.08 -12.04 22.21
CA ARG A 506 2.11 -13.10 21.93
C ARG A 506 2.06 -14.09 23.09
N LYS A 507 0.85 -14.38 23.53
CA LYS A 507 0.61 -15.26 24.67
C LYS A 507 0.18 -16.64 24.19
N PRO A 508 0.46 -17.71 24.97
CA PRO A 508 -0.16 -19.00 24.73
C PRO A 508 -1.68 -18.86 24.57
N VAL A 509 -2.23 -19.46 23.53
CA VAL A 509 -3.67 -19.34 23.23
C VAL A 509 -4.50 -20.07 24.28
N GLU A 510 -5.65 -19.49 24.63
CA GLU A 510 -6.67 -20.15 25.44
C GLU A 510 -7.62 -20.95 24.55
N ASP A 511 -7.68 -22.26 24.79
CA ASP A 511 -8.42 -23.22 23.97
C ASP A 511 -9.92 -22.93 23.89
N ALA A 512 -10.52 -22.51 25.02
CA ALA A 512 -11.95 -22.19 25.09
C ALA A 512 -12.38 -21.01 24.19
N ALA A 513 -11.42 -20.22 23.69
CA ALA A 513 -11.68 -19.09 22.80
C ALA A 513 -11.53 -19.44 21.30
N LEU A 514 -11.22 -20.69 20.97
CA LEU A 514 -11.02 -21.13 19.59
C LEU A 514 -12.30 -21.61 18.93
N PRO A 515 -12.40 -21.49 17.59
CA PRO A 515 -13.47 -22.13 16.83
C PRO A 515 -13.50 -23.64 17.07
N TYR A 516 -14.70 -24.19 16.97
CA TYR A 516 -14.91 -25.62 17.05
C TYR A 516 -14.16 -26.34 15.92
N GLY A 517 -13.43 -27.41 16.24
CA GLY A 517 -12.57 -28.10 15.26
C GLY A 517 -11.14 -27.54 15.18
N GLU A 518 -10.74 -26.65 16.10
CA GLU A 518 -9.36 -26.20 16.33
C GLU A 518 -8.89 -26.52 17.76
N CYS A 519 -7.59 -26.46 18.02
CA CYS A 519 -7.01 -26.76 19.33
C CYS A 519 -5.83 -25.82 19.66
N ALA A 520 -5.71 -25.39 20.91
CA ALA A 520 -4.62 -24.52 21.37
C ALA A 520 -3.28 -25.25 21.50
N TRP A 521 -3.32 -26.54 21.82
CA TRP A 521 -2.11 -27.35 22.00
C TRP A 521 -1.60 -27.91 20.67
N ILE A 522 -0.27 -27.99 20.53
CA ILE A 522 0.34 -28.45 19.28
C ILE A 522 0.35 -29.98 19.10
N PHE A 523 -0.11 -30.74 20.10
CA PHE A 523 -0.07 -32.19 20.11
C PHE A 523 -1.04 -32.79 19.10
N GLY A 524 -0.62 -33.76 18.30
CA GLY A 524 -1.55 -34.48 17.45
C GLY A 524 -1.02 -35.76 16.83
N ILE A 525 -1.92 -36.49 16.20
CA ILE A 525 -1.64 -37.78 15.57
C ILE A 525 -2.33 -37.83 14.20
N HIS A 526 -1.59 -38.26 13.19
CA HIS A 526 -2.13 -38.53 11.87
C HIS A 526 -2.93 -39.85 11.94
N GLY A 527 -4.23 -39.79 11.66
CA GLY A 527 -5.12 -40.94 11.53
C GLY A 527 -5.07 -41.54 10.12
N ALA A 528 -5.38 -42.83 9.99
CA ALA A 528 -5.37 -43.51 8.70
C ALA A 528 -6.44 -42.97 7.75
N THR A 529 -7.69 -43.06 8.17
CA THR A 529 -8.88 -42.57 7.47
C THR A 529 -9.92 -42.22 8.53
N ALA A 530 -10.93 -41.40 8.22
CA ALA A 530 -11.92 -41.00 9.20
C ALA A 530 -12.73 -42.19 9.77
N ASP A 531 -12.88 -43.26 8.99
CA ASP A 531 -13.55 -44.51 9.36
C ASP A 531 -12.61 -45.58 9.96
N GLY A 532 -11.31 -45.52 9.65
CA GLY A 532 -10.31 -46.55 9.97
C GLY A 532 -9.24 -46.14 10.99
N THR A 533 -9.33 -44.95 11.57
CA THR A 533 -8.34 -44.50 12.56
C THR A 533 -8.49 -45.29 13.87
N GLY A 534 -9.68 -45.45 14.44
CA GLY A 534 -9.79 -45.91 15.82
C GLY A 534 -9.48 -44.80 16.84
N ASP A 535 -9.77 -45.04 18.12
CA ASP A 535 -9.84 -43.96 19.12
C ASP A 535 -8.56 -43.87 19.99
N PHE A 536 -7.72 -42.86 19.72
CA PHE A 536 -6.53 -42.57 20.51
C PHE A 536 -6.75 -41.54 21.64
N ARG A 537 -7.97 -41.02 21.84
CA ARG A 537 -8.23 -39.94 22.82
C ARG A 537 -7.92 -40.38 24.25
N HIS A 538 -7.97 -41.69 24.52
CA HIS A 538 -7.54 -42.28 25.78
C HIS A 538 -6.09 -41.97 26.16
N LEU A 539 -5.23 -41.56 25.20
CA LEU A 539 -3.87 -41.10 25.49
C LEU A 539 -3.83 -39.76 26.24
N PHE A 540 -4.87 -38.94 26.11
CA PHE A 540 -4.98 -37.61 26.72
C PHE A 540 -5.72 -37.62 28.07
N GLU A 541 -6.30 -38.76 28.47
CA GLU A 541 -7.03 -38.89 29.73
C GLU A 541 -6.18 -38.44 30.93
N GLY A 542 -6.79 -37.63 31.80
CA GLY A 542 -6.15 -37.10 33.00
C GLY A 542 -5.13 -35.97 32.77
N LYS A 543 -4.92 -35.52 31.53
CA LYS A 543 -3.99 -34.42 31.21
C LYS A 543 -4.65 -33.03 31.20
N ASN A 544 -5.97 -32.96 31.19
CA ASN A 544 -6.75 -31.71 31.05
C ASN A 544 -6.37 -30.93 29.77
N LYS A 545 -6.16 -31.64 28.67
CA LYS A 545 -5.76 -31.14 27.34
C LYS A 545 -6.37 -32.02 26.26
N THR A 546 -6.52 -31.48 25.06
CA THR A 546 -6.86 -32.22 23.83
C THR A 546 -5.69 -32.10 22.84
N GLY A 547 -5.94 -32.34 21.56
CA GLY A 547 -4.95 -32.20 20.51
C GLY A 547 -5.57 -32.16 19.13
N TRP A 548 -4.78 -32.51 18.12
CA TRP A 548 -5.15 -32.52 16.72
C TRP A 548 -5.24 -33.95 16.18
N VAL A 549 -6.17 -34.15 15.25
CA VAL A 549 -6.26 -35.34 14.40
C VAL A 549 -6.32 -34.91 12.94
N LEU A 550 -5.58 -35.62 12.10
CA LEU A 550 -5.72 -35.50 10.64
C LEU A 550 -6.21 -36.82 10.06
N PHE A 551 -7.13 -36.76 9.10
CA PHE A 551 -7.54 -37.91 8.30
C PHE A 551 -7.16 -37.70 6.84
N THR A 552 -6.79 -38.77 6.14
CA THR A 552 -6.60 -38.73 4.69
C THR A 552 -7.75 -39.44 3.98
N GLN A 553 -8.22 -38.89 2.87
CA GLN A 553 -9.43 -39.34 2.16
C GLN A 553 -9.22 -39.30 0.66
N THR A 554 -9.75 -40.32 -0.02
CA THR A 554 -9.75 -40.43 -1.48
C THR A 554 -11.10 -39.94 -1.99
N VAL A 555 -11.11 -38.89 -2.81
CA VAL A 555 -12.35 -38.30 -3.35
C VAL A 555 -12.56 -38.58 -4.84
N GLY A 556 -11.53 -39.01 -5.57
CA GLY A 556 -11.64 -39.30 -7.00
C GLY A 556 -12.00 -38.06 -7.84
N THR A 557 -12.64 -38.28 -8.99
CA THR A 557 -13.03 -37.19 -9.94
C THR A 557 -14.53 -37.16 -10.22
N ASP A 558 -15.33 -37.97 -9.54
CA ASP A 558 -16.78 -37.98 -9.73
C ASP A 558 -17.43 -36.86 -8.88
N PRO A 559 -17.95 -35.77 -9.48
CA PRO A 559 -18.56 -34.68 -8.72
C PRO A 559 -19.90 -35.06 -8.06
N ASP A 560 -20.49 -36.21 -8.42
CA ASP A 560 -21.77 -36.70 -7.94
C ASP A 560 -21.62 -37.83 -6.91
N HIS A 561 -20.40 -38.09 -6.44
CA HIS A 561 -20.16 -39.10 -5.41
C HIS A 561 -20.90 -38.78 -4.09
N GLY A 562 -21.33 -39.82 -3.38
CA GLY A 562 -22.00 -39.70 -2.08
C GLY A 562 -21.06 -39.64 -0.88
N SER A 563 -19.74 -39.67 -1.07
CA SER A 563 -18.77 -39.71 0.04
C SER A 563 -18.70 -38.38 0.81
N GLY A 564 -18.43 -38.53 2.11
CA GLY A 564 -18.30 -37.50 3.13
C GLY A 564 -18.21 -38.19 4.50
N HIS A 565 -17.70 -37.50 5.52
CA HIS A 565 -17.58 -38.09 6.85
C HIS A 565 -18.09 -37.14 7.95
N ASP A 566 -18.84 -37.72 8.89
CA ASP A 566 -19.17 -37.07 10.15
C ASP A 566 -18.09 -37.41 11.18
N VAL A 567 -17.26 -36.40 11.47
CA VAL A 567 -16.17 -36.46 12.46
C VAL A 567 -16.50 -35.62 13.69
N THR A 568 -17.78 -35.28 13.92
CA THR A 568 -18.23 -34.49 15.08
C THR A 568 -17.87 -35.12 16.42
N MET A 569 -17.65 -36.44 16.47
CA MET A 569 -17.15 -37.12 17.67
C MET A 569 -15.76 -36.60 18.11
N TRP A 570 -14.91 -36.17 17.17
CA TRP A 570 -13.58 -35.63 17.45
C TRP A 570 -13.64 -34.17 17.84
N SER A 571 -14.20 -33.34 16.95
CA SER A 571 -14.35 -31.90 17.20
C SER A 571 -15.20 -31.64 18.46
N GLY A 572 -16.22 -32.48 18.71
CA GLY A 572 -17.10 -32.45 19.88
C GLY A 572 -16.42 -32.76 21.19
N SER A 573 -15.27 -33.42 21.11
CA SER A 573 -14.40 -33.70 22.24
C SER A 573 -13.28 -32.66 22.40
N GLY A 574 -13.36 -31.52 21.69
CA GLY A 574 -12.38 -30.44 21.74
C GLY A 574 -11.11 -30.70 20.93
N TYR A 575 -11.13 -31.63 19.96
CA TYR A 575 -9.97 -31.87 19.09
C TYR A 575 -9.99 -30.94 17.87
N GLY A 576 -8.80 -30.52 17.47
CA GLY A 576 -8.59 -29.93 16.16
C GLY A 576 -8.71 -31.01 15.07
N VAL A 577 -9.46 -30.76 14.00
CA VAL A 577 -9.73 -31.77 12.97
C VAL A 577 -9.36 -31.27 11.58
N ILE A 578 -8.44 -31.99 10.93
CA ILE A 578 -7.98 -31.72 9.58
C ILE A 578 -8.34 -32.91 8.68
N ILE A 579 -8.83 -32.66 7.46
CA ILE A 579 -9.01 -33.72 6.46
C ILE A 579 -8.23 -33.38 5.19
N ARG A 580 -7.34 -34.29 4.80
CA ARG A 580 -6.59 -34.25 3.54
C ARG A 580 -7.35 -34.98 2.44
N LEU A 581 -7.68 -34.27 1.38
CA LEU A 581 -8.42 -34.74 0.21
C LEU A 581 -7.44 -35.02 -0.93
N ASN A 582 -7.28 -36.29 -1.28
CA ASN A 582 -6.49 -36.74 -2.42
C ASN A 582 -7.42 -37.23 -3.52
N HIS A 583 -6.98 -37.14 -4.77
CA HIS A 583 -7.63 -37.83 -5.87
C HIS A 583 -7.63 -39.33 -5.64
N ASP A 584 -6.45 -39.89 -5.35
CA ASP A 584 -6.17 -41.29 -5.03
C ASP A 584 -4.69 -41.38 -4.55
N TYR A 585 -4.13 -42.58 -4.42
CA TYR A 585 -2.70 -42.83 -4.10
C TYR A 585 -1.98 -43.47 -5.28
N GLU A 586 -0.69 -43.80 -5.13
CA GLU A 586 0.06 -44.55 -6.15
C GLU A 586 -0.72 -45.83 -6.56
N PRO A 587 -0.95 -46.09 -7.87
CA PRO A 587 -0.35 -45.41 -9.03
C PRO A 587 -1.19 -44.25 -9.60
N SER A 588 -2.38 -44.00 -9.11
CA SER A 588 -3.32 -42.99 -9.65
C SER A 588 -2.90 -41.55 -9.35
N GLY A 589 -2.19 -41.34 -8.24
CA GLY A 589 -1.62 -40.06 -7.81
C GLY A 589 -2.55 -39.19 -6.96
N THR A 590 -1.93 -38.34 -6.14
CA THR A 590 -2.59 -37.41 -5.21
C THR A 590 -3.47 -36.38 -5.92
N LEU A 591 -3.12 -36.04 -7.16
CA LEU A 591 -3.95 -35.30 -8.11
C LEU A 591 -4.18 -36.20 -9.34
N PRO A 592 -5.32 -36.05 -10.06
CA PRO A 592 -5.50 -36.78 -11.30
C PRO A 592 -4.63 -36.16 -12.41
N VAL A 593 -4.73 -36.66 -13.64
CA VAL A 593 -4.20 -35.91 -14.79
C VAL A 593 -4.84 -34.53 -14.91
N ARG A 594 -4.11 -33.53 -15.41
CA ARG A 594 -4.51 -32.12 -15.48
C ARG A 594 -5.87 -31.89 -16.13
N ALA A 595 -6.20 -32.67 -17.16
CA ALA A 595 -7.50 -32.62 -17.83
C ALA A 595 -8.70 -32.89 -16.90
N LYS A 596 -8.46 -33.43 -15.70
CA LYS A 596 -9.44 -33.79 -14.68
C LYS A 596 -9.40 -32.92 -13.43
N TYR A 597 -8.59 -31.85 -13.38
CA TYR A 597 -8.53 -30.95 -12.21
C TYR A 597 -9.87 -30.28 -11.90
N ALA A 598 -10.64 -29.87 -12.92
CA ALA A 598 -11.95 -29.28 -12.71
C ALA A 598 -12.98 -30.28 -12.13
N ASP A 599 -12.88 -31.55 -12.53
CA ASP A 599 -13.71 -32.64 -12.00
C ASP A 599 -13.33 -32.94 -10.55
N PHE A 600 -12.04 -33.09 -10.26
CA PHE A 600 -11.50 -33.26 -8.90
C PHE A 600 -11.89 -32.12 -7.96
N ALA A 601 -11.77 -30.86 -8.39
CA ALA A 601 -12.17 -29.71 -7.59
C ALA A 601 -13.66 -29.75 -7.18
N ARG A 602 -14.54 -30.21 -8.09
CA ARG A 602 -15.96 -30.39 -7.76
C ARG A 602 -16.19 -31.57 -6.81
N ALA A 603 -15.46 -32.68 -6.98
CA ALA A 603 -15.48 -33.81 -6.06
C ALA A 603 -15.03 -33.39 -4.64
N CYS A 604 -13.95 -32.63 -4.50
CA CYS A 604 -13.53 -32.05 -3.22
C CYS A 604 -14.64 -31.24 -2.55
N ALA A 605 -15.28 -30.32 -3.28
CA ALA A 605 -16.39 -29.53 -2.73
C ALA A 605 -17.60 -30.38 -2.35
N ARG A 606 -17.95 -31.39 -3.15
CA ARG A 606 -19.00 -32.36 -2.82
C ARG A 606 -18.68 -33.08 -1.52
N TYR A 607 -17.44 -33.54 -1.35
CA TYR A 607 -16.98 -34.21 -0.15
C TYR A 607 -17.10 -33.31 1.09
N VAL A 608 -16.68 -32.05 0.97
CA VAL A 608 -16.82 -31.04 2.04
C VAL A 608 -18.28 -30.84 2.42
N GLN A 609 -19.16 -30.64 1.42
CA GLN A 609 -20.59 -30.43 1.63
C GLN A 609 -21.27 -31.62 2.36
N ASN A 610 -20.79 -32.83 2.14
CA ASN A 610 -21.31 -34.06 2.75
C ASN A 610 -20.66 -34.39 4.10
N SER A 611 -19.69 -33.60 4.56
CA SER A 611 -18.95 -33.85 5.80
C SER A 611 -19.43 -32.96 6.96
N GLN A 612 -19.23 -33.42 8.20
CA GLN A 612 -19.60 -32.67 9.41
C GLN A 612 -18.49 -32.72 10.46
N GLY A 613 -18.32 -31.64 11.24
CA GLY A 613 -17.32 -31.57 12.31
C GLY A 613 -15.90 -31.24 11.85
N CYS A 614 -15.70 -30.78 10.62
CA CYS A 614 -14.41 -30.32 10.10
C CYS A 614 -14.60 -29.08 9.22
N HIS A 615 -13.66 -28.14 9.32
CA HIS A 615 -13.56 -26.97 8.45
C HIS A 615 -12.14 -26.76 7.91
N ILE A 616 -11.18 -27.65 8.19
CA ILE A 616 -9.79 -27.54 7.74
C ILE A 616 -9.49 -28.63 6.71
N TRP A 617 -9.22 -28.22 5.48
CA TRP A 617 -9.08 -29.11 4.33
C TRP A 617 -7.72 -28.96 3.67
N ILE A 618 -6.99 -30.07 3.52
CA ILE A 618 -5.73 -30.10 2.77
C ILE A 618 -5.99 -30.69 1.38
N ILE A 619 -5.46 -30.07 0.32
CA ILE A 619 -5.63 -30.57 -1.05
C ILE A 619 -4.36 -31.28 -1.52
N GLY A 620 -4.46 -32.60 -1.67
CA GLY A 620 -3.36 -33.47 -2.06
C GLY A 620 -2.25 -33.58 -1.00
N ASN A 621 -1.17 -34.25 -1.38
CA ASN A 621 -0.01 -34.53 -0.54
C ASN A 621 1.24 -34.74 -1.38
N GLU A 622 2.39 -34.25 -0.93
CA GLU A 622 3.71 -34.58 -1.48
C GLU A 622 3.79 -34.52 -3.00
N GLN A 623 3.15 -33.51 -3.59
CA GLN A 623 2.98 -33.30 -5.03
C GLN A 623 4.28 -33.18 -5.84
N ASN A 624 5.43 -33.08 -5.18
CA ASN A 624 6.75 -33.12 -5.81
C ASN A 624 7.36 -34.53 -5.85
N ASN A 625 6.80 -35.47 -5.09
CA ASN A 625 7.19 -36.87 -5.03
C ASN A 625 6.54 -37.63 -6.19
N VAL A 626 7.36 -38.21 -7.07
CA VAL A 626 6.87 -38.91 -8.28
C VAL A 626 5.93 -40.09 -8.00
N ARG A 627 5.96 -40.66 -6.78
CA ARG A 627 5.00 -41.71 -6.37
C ARG A 627 3.57 -41.17 -6.27
N GLU A 628 3.42 -39.89 -5.97
CA GLU A 628 2.13 -39.19 -5.87
C GLU A 628 1.65 -38.64 -7.21
N HIS A 629 2.37 -38.86 -8.31
CA HIS A 629 1.98 -38.39 -9.62
C HIS A 629 1.06 -39.40 -10.33
N PRO A 630 0.21 -38.98 -11.27
CA PRO A 630 -0.49 -39.89 -12.16
C PRO A 630 0.48 -40.86 -12.86
N GLY A 631 0.28 -42.16 -12.66
CA GLY A 631 1.12 -43.25 -13.15
C GLY A 631 2.27 -43.67 -12.23
N GLY A 632 2.48 -42.98 -11.11
CA GLY A 632 3.53 -43.27 -10.13
C GLY A 632 4.96 -43.08 -10.65
N ALA A 633 5.93 -43.59 -9.89
CA ALA A 633 7.35 -43.39 -10.18
C ALA A 633 7.85 -44.23 -11.37
N GLU A 634 7.33 -45.45 -11.52
CA GLU A 634 7.82 -46.42 -12.51
C GLU A 634 7.30 -46.13 -13.92
N HIS A 635 6.03 -45.74 -14.03
CA HIS A 635 5.31 -45.54 -15.29
C HIS A 635 4.49 -44.23 -15.29
N PRO A 636 5.15 -43.06 -15.08
CA PRO A 636 4.44 -41.79 -14.97
C PRO A 636 3.64 -41.51 -16.25
N VAL A 637 2.39 -41.11 -16.06
CA VAL A 637 1.47 -40.62 -17.10
C VAL A 637 1.61 -39.11 -17.25
N GLU A 638 1.76 -38.39 -16.13
CA GLU A 638 1.95 -36.93 -16.11
C GLU A 638 2.72 -36.52 -14.85
N HIS A 639 3.63 -35.55 -14.95
CA HIS A 639 4.28 -35.00 -13.74
C HIS A 639 3.57 -33.74 -13.24
N ILE A 640 3.42 -33.62 -11.92
CA ILE A 640 2.79 -32.48 -11.27
C ILE A 640 3.82 -31.37 -11.06
N THR A 641 3.96 -30.48 -12.04
CA THR A 641 4.78 -29.26 -11.90
C THR A 641 4.21 -28.32 -10.80
N PRO A 642 5.01 -27.41 -10.23
CA PRO A 642 4.52 -26.44 -9.24
C PRO A 642 3.29 -25.65 -9.74
N GLU A 643 3.29 -25.22 -10.99
CA GLU A 643 2.20 -24.49 -11.63
C GLU A 643 0.94 -25.34 -11.78
N MET A 644 1.10 -26.62 -12.14
CA MET A 644 -0.01 -27.56 -12.24
C MET A 644 -0.64 -27.85 -10.88
N TYR A 645 0.19 -28.01 -9.84
CA TYR A 645 -0.34 -28.16 -8.49
C TYR A 645 -1.11 -26.91 -8.05
N ALA A 646 -0.55 -25.73 -8.26
CA ALA A 646 -1.21 -24.46 -7.92
C ALA A 646 -2.54 -24.29 -8.66
N GLU A 647 -2.61 -24.67 -9.94
CA GLU A 647 -3.86 -24.68 -10.71
C GLU A 647 -4.93 -25.59 -10.07
N ALA A 648 -4.56 -26.84 -9.74
CA ALA A 648 -5.48 -27.77 -9.09
C ALA A 648 -5.94 -27.27 -7.72
N PHE A 649 -5.02 -26.73 -6.91
CA PHE A 649 -5.30 -26.14 -5.61
C PHE A 649 -6.27 -24.95 -5.72
N ASN A 650 -5.99 -23.99 -6.61
CA ASN A 650 -6.83 -22.80 -6.79
C ASN A 650 -8.26 -23.19 -7.23
N LEU A 651 -8.40 -24.19 -8.11
CA LEU A 651 -9.69 -24.74 -8.51
C LEU A 651 -10.43 -25.39 -7.34
N ALA A 652 -9.76 -26.27 -6.58
CA ALA A 652 -10.35 -26.96 -5.44
C ALA A 652 -10.77 -25.98 -4.34
N ARG A 653 -9.90 -25.02 -3.98
CA ARG A 653 -10.20 -23.99 -2.98
C ARG A 653 -11.42 -23.19 -3.37
N ARG A 654 -11.51 -22.72 -4.62
CA ARG A 654 -12.68 -21.96 -5.10
C ARG A 654 -13.98 -22.74 -4.91
N ARG A 655 -13.99 -24.02 -5.29
CA ARG A 655 -15.19 -24.87 -5.16
C ARG A 655 -15.53 -25.19 -3.72
N ILE A 656 -14.54 -25.40 -2.85
CA ILE A 656 -14.76 -25.62 -1.42
C ILE A 656 -15.34 -24.36 -0.77
N LYS A 657 -14.79 -23.19 -1.06
CA LYS A 657 -15.29 -21.91 -0.53
C LYS A 657 -16.72 -21.58 -1.00
N GLU A 658 -17.15 -22.07 -2.16
CA GLU A 658 -18.55 -21.95 -2.63
C GLU A 658 -19.55 -22.72 -1.75
N VAL A 659 -19.13 -23.84 -1.13
CA VAL A 659 -20.01 -24.68 -0.29
C VAL A 659 -19.78 -24.51 1.21
N GLN A 660 -18.58 -24.04 1.61
CA GLN A 660 -18.19 -23.76 2.98
C GLN A 660 -17.29 -22.50 3.01
N PRO A 661 -17.88 -21.29 3.06
CA PRO A 661 -17.12 -20.03 2.98
C PRO A 661 -16.04 -19.86 4.06
N GLU A 662 -16.30 -20.37 5.26
CA GLU A 662 -15.41 -20.30 6.43
C GLU A 662 -14.29 -21.36 6.43
N ALA A 663 -14.28 -22.28 5.46
CA ALA A 663 -13.30 -23.36 5.38
C ALA A 663 -11.86 -22.83 5.36
N ILE A 664 -10.96 -23.43 6.14
CA ILE A 664 -9.51 -23.24 6.05
C ILE A 664 -8.99 -24.22 4.99
N VAL A 665 -8.65 -23.73 3.80
CA VAL A 665 -8.13 -24.57 2.70
C VAL A 665 -6.62 -24.40 2.58
N VAL A 666 -5.90 -25.51 2.69
CA VAL A 666 -4.45 -25.59 2.87
C VAL A 666 -3.83 -26.42 1.73
N PRO A 667 -2.73 -25.96 1.09
CA PRO A 667 -2.04 -26.78 0.12
C PRO A 667 -1.35 -27.96 0.82
N GLY A 668 -1.34 -29.12 0.16
CA GLY A 668 -0.57 -30.30 0.52
C GLY A 668 0.90 -29.99 0.74
N ALA A 669 1.47 -30.64 1.76
CA ALA A 669 2.87 -30.50 2.11
C ALA A 669 3.76 -31.06 1.00
N VAL A 670 4.83 -30.34 0.68
CA VAL A 670 5.89 -30.82 -0.21
C VAL A 670 6.75 -31.85 0.54
N ASP A 671 7.08 -32.98 -0.10
CA ASP A 671 8.06 -33.94 0.41
C ASP A 671 9.44 -33.24 0.45
N PRO A 672 9.99 -32.93 1.64
CA PRO A 672 11.21 -32.15 1.73
C PRO A 672 12.43 -32.93 1.22
N TYR A 673 12.36 -34.25 1.05
CA TYR A 673 13.52 -35.08 0.73
C TYR A 673 13.50 -35.61 -0.70
N ASN A 674 12.41 -35.46 -1.45
CA ASN A 674 12.30 -35.99 -2.80
C ASN A 674 13.09 -35.19 -3.83
N THR A 675 14.05 -35.84 -4.48
CA THR A 675 14.76 -35.27 -5.64
C THR A 675 14.76 -36.23 -6.83
N TYR A 676 13.77 -37.12 -6.91
CA TYR A 676 13.71 -38.17 -7.90
C TYR A 676 13.61 -37.58 -9.33
N PRO A 677 14.31 -38.14 -10.34
CA PRO A 677 14.23 -37.64 -11.71
C PRO A 677 12.86 -37.84 -12.35
N TRP A 678 12.35 -36.81 -13.03
CA TRP A 678 11.06 -36.81 -13.70
C TRP A 678 11.20 -37.24 -15.17
N ARG A 679 10.88 -38.51 -15.45
CA ARG A 679 11.12 -39.17 -16.74
C ARG A 679 10.49 -38.44 -17.93
N LEU A 680 9.23 -37.99 -17.83
CA LEU A 680 8.55 -37.32 -18.96
C LEU A 680 9.09 -35.90 -19.22
N LEU A 681 9.80 -35.31 -18.26
CA LEU A 681 10.46 -34.00 -18.41
C LEU A 681 11.98 -34.14 -18.57
N GLY A 682 12.42 -35.16 -19.33
CA GLY A 682 13.83 -35.35 -19.66
C GLY A 682 14.71 -35.68 -18.44
N ASN A 683 14.16 -36.39 -17.44
CA ASN A 683 14.82 -36.69 -16.17
C ASN A 683 15.22 -35.45 -15.36
N ARG A 684 14.49 -34.33 -15.52
CA ARG A 684 14.63 -33.14 -14.65
C ARG A 684 14.49 -33.57 -13.19
N ARG A 685 15.42 -33.12 -12.34
CA ARG A 685 15.28 -33.21 -10.88
C ARG A 685 14.79 -31.88 -10.35
N ASN A 686 13.95 -31.91 -9.31
CA ASN A 686 13.48 -30.71 -8.64
C ASN A 686 14.08 -30.63 -7.25
N ARG A 687 14.44 -29.42 -6.81
CA ARG A 687 14.81 -29.17 -5.42
C ARG A 687 13.51 -28.89 -4.66
N PRO A 688 13.21 -29.60 -3.57
CA PRO A 688 11.97 -29.44 -2.81
C PRO A 688 11.66 -27.99 -2.41
N LEU A 689 12.66 -27.26 -1.90
CA LEU A 689 12.47 -25.86 -1.51
C LEU A 689 12.19 -24.93 -2.71
N GLU A 690 12.76 -25.20 -3.89
CA GLU A 690 12.47 -24.43 -5.10
C GLU A 690 11.07 -24.73 -5.62
N TYR A 691 10.68 -26.01 -5.64
CA TYR A 691 9.32 -26.45 -5.97
C TYR A 691 8.29 -25.74 -5.08
N PHE A 692 8.53 -25.71 -3.77
CA PHE A 692 7.65 -25.05 -2.81
C PHE A 692 7.50 -23.55 -3.07
N LYS A 693 8.61 -22.83 -3.33
CA LYS A 693 8.59 -21.39 -3.65
C LYS A 693 7.85 -21.10 -4.95
N GLU A 694 8.11 -21.88 -6.00
CA GLU A 694 7.46 -21.74 -7.30
C GLU A 694 5.96 -22.02 -7.18
N MET A 695 5.59 -23.10 -6.49
CA MET A 695 4.19 -23.46 -6.20
C MET A 695 3.45 -22.32 -5.50
N LEU A 696 4.02 -21.79 -4.41
CA LEU A 696 3.44 -20.68 -3.66
C LEU A 696 3.30 -19.40 -4.52
N SER A 697 4.20 -19.17 -5.49
CA SER A 697 4.10 -18.00 -6.37
C SER A 697 2.93 -18.05 -7.35
N HIS A 698 2.38 -19.25 -7.61
CA HIS A 698 1.25 -19.48 -8.52
C HIS A 698 -0.08 -19.71 -7.80
N ILE A 699 -0.09 -19.81 -6.46
CA ILE A 699 -1.32 -19.90 -5.68
C ILE A 699 -1.95 -18.50 -5.54
N ASP A 700 -3.23 -18.40 -5.88
CA ASP A 700 -3.97 -17.14 -5.87
C ASP A 700 -4.19 -16.67 -4.42
N ASP A 701 -4.68 -17.59 -3.57
CA ASP A 701 -5.01 -17.34 -2.17
C ASP A 701 -5.08 -18.67 -1.39
N LEU A 702 -4.81 -18.67 -0.08
CA LEU A 702 -4.80 -19.84 0.81
C LEU A 702 -5.11 -19.44 2.25
N ASP A 703 -5.51 -20.41 3.09
CA ASP A 703 -5.90 -20.13 4.48
C ASP A 703 -4.91 -20.70 5.52
N GLY A 704 -3.91 -21.48 5.09
CA GLY A 704 -2.86 -22.06 5.93
C GLY A 704 -1.80 -22.77 5.08
N ILE A 705 -0.74 -23.28 5.72
CA ILE A 705 0.36 -24.00 5.06
C ILE A 705 0.58 -25.36 5.72
N ALA A 706 0.61 -26.45 4.95
CA ALA A 706 1.04 -27.75 5.45
C ALA A 706 2.53 -27.97 5.18
N LEU A 707 3.25 -28.52 6.15
CA LEU A 707 4.65 -28.93 6.05
C LEU A 707 4.83 -30.34 6.59
N HIS A 708 5.85 -31.05 6.13
CA HIS A 708 6.31 -32.29 6.74
C HIS A 708 7.74 -32.12 7.29
N THR A 709 8.06 -32.82 8.38
CA THR A 709 9.45 -32.89 8.87
C THR A 709 9.71 -34.16 9.64
N TYR A 710 10.92 -34.71 9.54
CA TYR A 710 11.24 -36.05 10.02
C TYR A 710 12.69 -36.14 10.48
N THR A 711 13.05 -37.16 11.25
CA THR A 711 14.46 -37.59 11.35
C THR A 711 14.68 -38.87 10.55
N HIS A 712 15.91 -39.16 10.13
CA HIS A 712 16.14 -40.38 9.35
C HIS A 712 16.18 -41.66 10.19
N TRP A 713 16.47 -41.56 11.49
CA TRP A 713 16.39 -42.65 12.48
C TRP A 713 16.07 -42.06 13.87
N MET A 714 15.79 -42.91 14.86
CA MET A 714 15.41 -42.49 16.20
C MET A 714 16.64 -42.05 17.01
N ASP A 715 17.11 -40.82 16.79
CA ASP A 715 18.12 -40.15 17.61
C ASP A 715 17.59 -38.76 18.00
N VAL A 716 17.43 -38.54 19.31
CA VAL A 716 16.92 -37.28 19.88
C VAL A 716 17.79 -36.09 19.45
N GLY A 717 19.09 -36.31 19.27
CA GLY A 717 20.02 -35.26 18.83
C GLY A 717 19.72 -34.74 17.42
N LEU A 718 19.02 -35.50 16.58
CA LEU A 718 18.66 -35.07 15.22
C LEU A 718 17.52 -34.07 15.18
N ILE A 719 16.75 -33.94 16.26
CA ILE A 719 15.64 -32.97 16.35
C ILE A 719 16.15 -31.54 16.17
N THR A 720 17.31 -31.21 16.76
CA THR A 720 17.89 -29.86 16.73
C THR A 720 19.14 -29.76 15.85
N ARG A 721 19.62 -30.87 15.28
CA ARG A 721 20.82 -30.88 14.46
C ARG A 721 20.54 -30.23 13.10
N LYS A 722 21.42 -29.31 12.70
CA LYS A 722 21.44 -28.68 11.37
C LYS A 722 22.10 -29.62 10.34
N THR A 723 21.64 -30.86 10.26
CA THR A 723 22.16 -31.84 9.30
C THR A 723 21.83 -31.34 7.90
N VAL A 724 22.83 -31.24 7.02
CA VAL A 724 22.65 -30.81 5.63
C VAL A 724 22.81 -32.00 4.69
N PHE A 725 22.22 -31.94 3.50
CA PHE A 725 22.42 -32.97 2.50
C PHE A 725 23.88 -33.02 2.04
N THR A 726 24.40 -34.22 1.84
CA THR A 726 25.73 -34.44 1.25
C THR A 726 25.70 -34.47 -0.28
N HIS A 727 24.51 -34.58 -0.87
CA HIS A 727 24.33 -34.61 -2.32
C HIS A 727 24.56 -33.20 -2.91
N GLU A 728 25.42 -33.06 -3.92
CA GLU A 728 25.77 -31.78 -4.56
C GLU A 728 24.56 -31.02 -5.12
N PHE A 729 23.58 -31.72 -5.70
CA PHE A 729 22.28 -31.14 -6.08
C PHE A 729 21.52 -30.43 -4.95
N LEU A 730 21.86 -30.62 -3.68
CA LEU A 730 21.33 -29.88 -2.53
C LEU A 730 22.48 -29.22 -1.74
N GLN A 731 23.49 -28.74 -2.47
CA GLN A 731 24.77 -28.23 -1.94
C GLN A 731 24.58 -27.36 -0.68
N PRO A 732 25.25 -27.72 0.43
CA PRO A 732 25.29 -26.89 1.63
C PRO A 732 25.99 -25.55 1.39
N GLY A 733 25.62 -24.54 2.16
CA GLY A 733 26.05 -23.16 2.13
C GLY A 733 25.52 -22.38 0.94
N THR A 734 24.38 -22.76 0.35
CA THR A 734 23.80 -22.09 -0.82
C THR A 734 22.37 -21.61 -0.54
N PRO A 735 21.84 -20.61 -1.29
CA PRO A 735 20.45 -20.16 -1.18
C PRO A 735 19.37 -21.23 -1.47
N LYS A 736 19.80 -22.45 -1.85
CA LYS A 736 18.97 -23.59 -2.21
C LYS A 736 19.08 -24.73 -1.17
N GLU A 737 19.90 -24.54 -0.13
CA GLU A 737 20.04 -25.49 0.98
C GLU A 737 18.70 -25.68 1.70
N HIS A 738 18.48 -26.88 2.24
CA HIS A 738 17.61 -27.06 3.40
C HIS A 738 18.15 -28.25 4.20
N TYR A 739 17.55 -28.52 5.36
CA TYR A 739 18.06 -29.53 6.27
C TYR A 739 17.54 -30.94 5.93
N TYR A 740 18.38 -31.92 6.22
CA TYR A 740 18.15 -33.35 5.98
C TYR A 740 17.31 -34.02 7.08
N ASP A 741 17.40 -33.56 8.33
CA ASP A 741 16.61 -34.12 9.43
C ASP A 741 15.54 -33.12 9.88
N PHE A 742 15.13 -33.18 11.16
CA PHE A 742 13.94 -32.53 11.68
C PHE A 742 13.92 -31.02 11.49
N GLN A 743 15.07 -30.37 11.31
CA GLN A 743 15.13 -28.92 11.06
C GLN A 743 14.60 -28.55 9.66
N ALA A 744 14.28 -29.52 8.79
CA ALA A 744 13.79 -29.31 7.42
C ALA A 744 12.60 -28.34 7.33
N TYR A 745 11.71 -28.30 8.33
CA TYR A 745 10.59 -27.35 8.34
C TYR A 745 11.04 -25.88 8.33
N ARG A 746 12.20 -25.53 8.91
CA ARG A 746 12.57 -24.11 9.10
C ARG A 746 12.85 -23.38 7.79
N PRO A 747 13.67 -23.91 6.85
CA PRO A 747 13.82 -23.29 5.53
C PRO A 747 12.50 -23.12 4.77
N PHE A 748 11.57 -24.09 4.89
CA PHE A 748 10.26 -24.00 4.24
C PHE A 748 9.37 -22.95 4.90
N ALA A 749 9.28 -22.93 6.23
CA ALA A 749 8.55 -21.90 6.98
C ALA A 749 9.10 -20.50 6.70
N GLU A 750 10.43 -20.35 6.63
CA GLU A 750 11.07 -19.07 6.30
C GLU A 750 10.76 -18.61 4.87
N ALA A 751 10.63 -19.56 3.92
CA ALA A 751 10.35 -19.28 2.51
C ALA A 751 8.90 -18.86 2.21
N ILE A 752 7.98 -18.95 3.18
CA ILE A 752 6.60 -18.48 3.03
C ILE A 752 6.60 -16.96 2.74
N PRO A 753 5.97 -16.49 1.65
CA PRO A 753 5.87 -15.07 1.31
C PRO A 753 5.20 -14.21 2.39
N GLU A 754 5.55 -12.91 2.43
CA GLU A 754 4.99 -11.93 3.38
C GLU A 754 3.46 -11.96 3.43
N LYS A 755 2.79 -12.00 2.27
CA LYS A 755 1.32 -12.01 2.16
C LYS A 755 0.63 -13.17 2.91
N TRP A 756 1.38 -14.19 3.33
CA TRP A 756 0.87 -15.36 4.04
C TRP A 756 1.62 -15.64 5.36
N ARG A 757 2.37 -14.68 5.89
CA ARG A 757 3.10 -14.81 7.17
C ARG A 757 2.20 -14.84 8.40
N ASP A 758 0.98 -14.34 8.26
CA ASP A 758 -0.09 -14.36 9.26
C ASP A 758 -0.85 -15.70 9.28
N ARG A 759 -0.66 -16.55 8.26
CA ARG A 759 -1.40 -17.82 8.12
C ARG A 759 -0.83 -18.92 9.03
N PRO A 760 -1.67 -19.82 9.55
CA PRO A 760 -1.22 -20.94 10.37
C PRO A 760 -0.36 -21.93 9.56
N ILE A 761 0.66 -22.48 10.22
CA ILE A 761 1.41 -23.65 9.72
C ILE A 761 0.90 -24.90 10.43
N TYR A 762 0.68 -25.98 9.68
CA TYR A 762 0.34 -27.30 10.20
C TYR A 762 1.46 -28.27 9.79
N ILE A 763 2.18 -28.84 10.77
CA ILE A 763 3.09 -29.95 10.47
C ILE A 763 2.30 -31.24 10.51
N THR A 764 1.88 -31.70 9.35
CA THR A 764 0.85 -32.73 9.18
C THR A 764 1.39 -34.14 9.26
N GLU A 765 2.71 -34.29 9.18
CA GLU A 765 3.40 -35.56 9.37
C GLU A 765 4.77 -35.37 10.01
N THR A 766 5.05 -36.17 11.03
CA THR A 766 6.38 -36.35 11.60
C THR A 766 6.59 -37.74 12.18
N ASN A 767 7.79 -38.28 11.97
CA ASN A 767 8.29 -39.52 12.57
C ASN A 767 9.81 -39.58 12.34
N HIS A 768 10.42 -40.70 12.74
CA HIS A 768 11.70 -41.10 12.18
C HIS A 768 11.51 -42.15 11.07
N TRP A 769 12.28 -42.08 9.99
CA TRP A 769 12.05 -42.95 8.82
C TRP A 769 12.42 -44.42 9.05
N LEU A 770 13.63 -44.65 9.55
CA LEU A 770 14.16 -46.00 9.74
C LEU A 770 13.90 -46.51 11.15
N ALA A 771 13.45 -47.76 11.27
CA ALA A 771 13.29 -48.50 12.52
C ALA A 771 14.65 -48.87 13.16
N LEU A 772 15.46 -47.84 13.40
CA LEU A 772 16.82 -47.86 13.92
C LEU A 772 17.00 -46.73 14.93
N GLU A 773 17.92 -46.93 15.87
CA GLU A 773 18.32 -45.92 16.86
C GLU A 773 19.61 -45.17 16.48
N HIS A 774 20.16 -45.48 15.31
CA HIS A 774 21.43 -45.00 14.80
C HIS A 774 21.38 -44.93 13.26
N GLN A 775 22.35 -44.22 12.67
CA GLN A 775 22.53 -44.20 11.22
C GLN A 775 22.69 -45.63 10.67
N PRO A 776 22.04 -45.99 9.55
CA PRO A 776 22.20 -47.32 8.96
C PRO A 776 23.66 -47.56 8.59
N ARG A 777 24.16 -48.76 8.90
CA ARG A 777 25.56 -49.17 8.68
C ARG A 777 25.74 -49.95 7.37
N ASN A 778 24.65 -50.40 6.78
CA ASN A 778 24.63 -51.20 5.56
C ASN A 778 23.24 -51.14 4.89
N ARG A 779 23.16 -51.64 3.65
CA ARG A 779 21.93 -51.66 2.83
C ARG A 779 20.77 -52.47 3.41
N GLU A 780 21.02 -53.43 4.30
CA GLU A 780 19.94 -54.17 4.95
C GLU A 780 19.30 -53.36 6.09
N GLU A 781 20.09 -52.55 6.79
CA GLU A 781 19.55 -51.59 7.76
C GLU A 781 18.78 -50.44 7.08
N GLU A 782 19.19 -50.01 5.88
CA GLU A 782 18.47 -48.98 5.08
C GLU A 782 17.03 -49.39 4.69
N LYS A 783 16.72 -50.69 4.69
CA LYS A 783 15.38 -51.22 4.36
C LYS A 783 14.46 -51.32 5.58
N LYS A 784 14.98 -51.13 6.80
CA LYS A 784 14.19 -51.22 8.03
C LYS A 784 13.47 -49.90 8.25
N VAL A 785 12.27 -49.78 7.71
CA VAL A 785 11.39 -48.61 7.86
C VAL A 785 10.46 -48.77 9.06
N GLY A 786 9.92 -47.67 9.58
CA GLY A 786 8.90 -47.68 10.64
C GLY A 786 9.36 -47.15 11.99
N TRP A 787 8.44 -47.18 12.97
CA TRP A 787 8.74 -46.74 14.34
C TRP A 787 9.62 -47.74 15.10
N VAL A 788 10.56 -47.21 15.89
CA VAL A 788 11.20 -47.95 16.97
C VAL A 788 10.29 -47.83 18.20
N ASN A 789 9.81 -48.94 18.75
CA ASN A 789 8.97 -48.93 19.95
C ASN A 789 9.81 -48.69 21.22
N LYS A 790 10.27 -47.46 21.43
CA LYS A 790 11.06 -47.06 22.60
C LYS A 790 10.72 -45.66 23.09
N ASP A 791 10.68 -45.51 24.41
CA ASP A 791 10.56 -44.24 25.10
C ASP A 791 11.94 -43.59 25.22
N LYS A 792 12.41 -43.03 24.10
CA LYS A 792 13.74 -42.40 23.99
C LYS A 792 13.70 -40.90 24.30
N GLY A 793 12.51 -40.32 24.44
CA GLY A 793 12.32 -38.87 24.52
C GLY A 793 12.31 -38.19 23.15
N TRP A 794 12.17 -38.95 22.06
CA TRP A 794 12.13 -38.39 20.70
C TRP A 794 10.84 -37.59 20.51
N VAL A 795 9.71 -38.13 20.95
CA VAL A 795 8.40 -37.46 20.83
C VAL A 795 8.38 -36.20 21.68
N GLN A 796 8.83 -36.28 22.94
CA GLN A 796 9.02 -35.11 23.81
C GLN A 796 9.88 -34.03 23.15
N ALA A 797 11.03 -34.41 22.58
CA ALA A 797 11.96 -33.47 21.96
C ALA A 797 11.38 -32.81 20.71
N ALA A 798 10.66 -33.55 19.86
CA ALA A 798 10.00 -33.02 18.66
C ALA A 798 8.99 -31.93 19.01
N TYR A 799 8.11 -32.19 19.99
CA TYR A 799 7.16 -31.17 20.48
C TYR A 799 7.85 -29.99 21.17
N ALA A 800 8.88 -30.24 21.97
CA ALA A 800 9.65 -29.17 22.61
C ALA A 800 10.36 -28.26 21.57
N GLU A 801 10.79 -28.81 20.43
CA GLU A 801 11.37 -28.04 19.34
C GLU A 801 10.35 -27.15 18.63
N ILE A 802 9.16 -27.67 18.32
CA ILE A 802 8.09 -26.86 17.73
C ILE A 802 7.60 -25.80 18.71
N HIS A 803 7.54 -26.11 20.01
CA HIS A 803 7.27 -25.11 21.04
C HIS A 803 8.37 -24.03 21.12
N ARG A 804 9.65 -24.40 20.97
CA ARG A 804 10.77 -23.46 20.89
C ARG A 804 10.66 -22.54 19.67
N TRP A 805 10.26 -23.08 18.52
CA TRP A 805 9.93 -22.28 17.34
C TRP A 805 8.79 -21.29 17.63
N ASN A 806 7.65 -21.76 18.15
CA ASN A 806 6.51 -20.90 18.45
C ASN A 806 6.83 -19.82 19.50
N SER A 807 7.78 -20.10 20.40
CA SER A 807 8.28 -19.14 21.40
C SER A 807 9.38 -18.22 20.87
N THR A 808 9.85 -18.42 19.64
CA THR A 808 10.81 -17.52 18.99
C THR A 808 10.09 -16.21 18.64
N PRO A 809 10.66 -15.05 19.01
CA PRO A 809 10.08 -13.75 18.72
C PRO A 809 9.62 -13.60 17.27
N HIS A 810 8.35 -13.25 17.09
CA HIS A 810 7.71 -12.99 15.78
C HIS A 810 7.71 -14.17 14.78
N ALA A 811 8.05 -15.39 15.21
CA ALA A 811 7.98 -16.56 14.32
C ALA A 811 6.53 -16.88 13.91
N GLN A 812 6.29 -17.14 12.63
CA GLN A 812 5.00 -17.65 12.14
C GLN A 812 4.61 -18.92 12.91
N GLN A 813 3.36 -19.01 13.36
CA GLN A 813 2.97 -20.01 14.36
C GLN A 813 2.61 -21.35 13.73
N ILE A 814 3.13 -22.41 14.34
CA ILE A 814 2.82 -23.81 13.99
C ILE A 814 1.73 -24.29 14.95
N HIS A 815 0.55 -24.55 14.41
CA HIS A 815 -0.65 -24.89 15.17
C HIS A 815 -0.63 -26.35 15.64
N CYS A 816 -0.02 -27.24 14.86
CA CYS A 816 0.11 -28.65 15.22
C CYS A 816 1.38 -29.31 14.69
N LEU A 817 1.78 -30.37 15.36
CA LEU A 817 2.77 -31.36 14.93
C LEU A 817 2.12 -32.74 15.07
N LEU A 818 1.93 -33.45 13.95
CA LEU A 818 1.21 -34.72 13.96
C LEU A 818 2.15 -35.91 13.84
N LEU A 819 2.13 -36.82 14.82
CA LEU A 819 2.85 -38.08 14.73
C LEU A 819 2.24 -38.96 13.62
N TYR A 820 3.06 -39.36 12.66
CA TYR A 820 2.67 -40.26 11.58
C TYR A 820 2.98 -41.70 11.98
N ARG A 821 2.00 -42.60 12.18
CA ARG A 821 0.54 -42.43 12.15
C ARG A 821 -0.11 -43.45 13.08
N TRP A 822 -1.39 -43.31 13.40
CA TRP A 822 -2.06 -44.17 14.37
C TRP A 822 -2.20 -45.65 13.92
N THR A 823 -2.87 -45.89 12.79
CA THR A 823 -3.08 -47.22 12.18
C THR A 823 -2.59 -47.25 10.73
N GLY A 824 -2.37 -48.42 10.15
CA GLY A 824 -2.10 -48.58 8.71
C GLY A 824 -0.80 -49.32 8.40
N ASP A 825 0.23 -48.58 8.03
CA ASP A 825 1.50 -49.08 7.47
C ASP A 825 2.58 -49.31 8.55
N GLU A 826 3.84 -49.47 8.14
CA GLU A 826 4.99 -49.71 9.00
C GLU A 826 5.22 -48.60 10.05
N TRP A 827 4.58 -47.44 9.89
CA TRP A 827 4.61 -46.34 10.85
C TRP A 827 3.37 -46.28 11.77
N ALA A 828 2.53 -47.32 11.81
CA ALA A 828 1.43 -47.43 12.76
C ALA A 828 1.90 -47.48 14.23
N ILE A 829 1.37 -46.59 15.07
CA ILE A 829 1.72 -46.48 16.50
C ILE A 829 0.71 -47.09 17.46
N GLU A 830 -0.48 -47.51 17.03
CA GLU A 830 -1.58 -48.02 17.89
C GLU A 830 -1.13 -49.10 18.90
N HIS A 831 -0.14 -49.92 18.54
CA HIS A 831 0.36 -51.01 19.38
C HIS A 831 1.75 -50.74 19.97
N LEU A 832 2.26 -49.52 19.83
CA LEU A 832 3.61 -49.13 20.26
C LEU A 832 3.56 -48.45 21.64
N GLY A 833 3.35 -49.27 22.67
CA GLY A 833 3.18 -48.78 24.05
C GLY A 833 4.31 -47.92 24.59
N GLU A 834 5.56 -48.06 24.12
CA GLU A 834 6.66 -47.19 24.54
C GLU A 834 6.60 -45.81 23.87
N ILE A 835 6.10 -45.74 22.63
CA ILE A 835 5.80 -44.46 21.98
C ILE A 835 4.64 -43.75 22.70
N HIS A 836 3.62 -44.51 23.11
CA HIS A 836 2.52 -43.94 23.91
C HIS A 836 3.01 -43.37 25.25
N LYS A 837 4.00 -44.00 25.89
CA LYS A 837 4.63 -43.48 27.12
C LYS A 837 5.36 -42.17 26.84
N ASP A 838 6.17 -42.10 25.79
CA ASP A 838 6.90 -40.89 25.37
C ASP A 838 5.91 -39.74 25.06
N PHE A 839 4.84 -40.04 24.31
CA PHE A 839 3.77 -39.07 24.02
C PHE A 839 3.07 -38.58 25.29
N LYS A 840 2.70 -39.47 26.22
CA LYS A 840 2.06 -39.09 27.49
C LYS A 840 2.95 -38.22 28.36
N LYS A 841 4.28 -38.35 28.27
CA LYS A 841 5.24 -37.45 28.93
C LYS A 841 5.31 -36.09 28.23
N ALA A 842 5.24 -36.05 26.90
CA ALA A 842 5.14 -34.79 26.16
C ALA A 842 3.89 -33.99 26.58
N LEU A 843 2.76 -34.68 26.80
CA LEU A 843 1.52 -34.09 27.30
C LEU A 843 1.60 -33.49 28.71
N ASP A 844 2.65 -33.79 29.50
CA ASP A 844 2.87 -33.12 30.80
C ASP A 844 3.27 -31.65 30.63
N HIS A 845 3.70 -31.23 29.44
CA HIS A 845 4.07 -29.85 29.13
C HIS A 845 2.92 -29.05 28.51
N ASP A 846 2.87 -27.75 28.79
CA ASP A 846 1.87 -26.84 28.20
C ASP A 846 2.40 -26.21 26.91
N TYR A 847 2.44 -27.00 25.84
CA TYR A 847 2.89 -26.53 24.53
C TYR A 847 1.72 -26.05 23.70
N ARG A 848 1.55 -24.74 23.64
CA ARG A 848 0.54 -24.07 22.81
C ARG A 848 1.19 -23.21 21.74
N TRP A 849 0.48 -23.00 20.64
CA TRP A 849 0.78 -21.87 19.76
C TRP A 849 0.38 -20.56 20.44
N ARG A 850 0.88 -19.45 19.92
CA ARG A 850 0.77 -18.13 20.55
C ARG A 850 0.10 -17.14 19.60
N ARG A 851 -0.71 -16.23 20.13
CA ARG A 851 -1.26 -15.11 19.36
C ARG A 851 -1.09 -13.80 20.12
#